data_AF-A0A352X023-F1
#
_entry.id   AF-A0A352X023-F1
#
_cell.length_a   1.000
_cell.length_b   1.000
_cell.length_c   1.000
_cell.angle_alpha   90.00
_cell.angle_beta   90.00
_cell.angle_gamma   90.00
#
_symmetry.space_group_name_H-M   'P 1'
#
loop_
_entity.id
_entity.type
_entity.pdbx_description
1 polymer ?
#
loop_
_entity_poly.entity_id
_entity_poly.type
_entity_poly.pdbx_seq_one_letter_code
_entity_poly.pdbx_strand_id
1 'polypeptide(L)'
;MIKRRLLSLLIALLFVMTSATVIPLSASAQAVDNGEQAVTGASENKMLPVAMNKTEDAASQLSVDESPQFDYPVITDIQNIGSGTQLTWDTYKNNHSYRVYYRKASTYSGTWDDKYADGGWTRLATVRGNSYLHTGIADAEIGIYTIRCVDDQGDFTSEFNSMGWENCYYAAPAFSSMRFDESGVHLTWKPAWKKHGERNGECYRIYRKTTGTSWTRLEQTTEDHYTDTTAEIGVTYYYTLRLIDETGSRFLSDYKSSKAISFSLYPYVNSIKNTDSGAQLSWYKYSGAKTYRVYYRTSNGWNRLATVSGTSYTDTSVKNEANRVYTIRALEAHDNFISDFYHNGWSNTYYAPPIIQRLSNTTQGVKITWNRAKGAQAYCVYRKTNNGWLRLAKTAESEYIDTTAESGNTYTYTLRMITANGEDFMSDYTGGKAIFYVAAPTIKSIENLSDSVKITWEPIKGASFYRIYYKSGNGWTRLASKYLTEYTDTSVKDGETREYTIRCLDENENFVSDFDHIGYRNTFYKPPVIDTIRGSGDGVTLTWDRAKGAEDYRVYRKSVGSSWKLLTQTDKSSFTDTTYEKGTLCYYTLRMISSDSSHFMSSHNGGRSILWCATPRFSSITNSENGAILSWEPVHGADAYRVYYRSGNEWIRLTTTQGTTYTDSDVINAQTKKYTIRCVDQNGAFLSDFDTVGTVHTYYRPTAIQSITYRDHANTITWNTSSEAASYSVYRKALGESDWTMIADRITSGSYTDENIAENGIYAYILRILDEDGAVIDDGSAIERYYQNGAPANGTFPANDIEYRLEEGILANGYYFEQDITYYYQNGIRLEQDWFKKGAYQASYDRAQWLYELMSALGEAPDIDRDNANAIFDAAVQRSIINSYTDQDSTLPVDRRYAANTIFNALGYSKRTVGSISDIDADDDALSTLAYYGYFTLDDDDRIYPTLTVTEDEYDALLSQIRLYRQLKGKTVLSFGDSIMHGAGNDSIPISQHMAEKYGMTAHDYSVNGATMGIYSGKSHIPDQVRRAAEYHYQPDFILINGGTNDMFRGVSLGDIQSGFDKSQTTEDTYSGGFEIALWLIRSVWQNVPVIFVRAHNTNLGNDATERTFGERGLEVAEKWHCGSADIYDGTAMNCEDQKLADRYTYPNPDHNYRHDSIHPNALGYATFYIPMIEQVMAMAVNDR
;
A
#
# COMPACT_ATOMS: atom_id res chain seq x y z
N MET A 1 10.37 31.97 11.03
CA MET A 1 9.33 31.80 12.06
C MET A 1 8.74 30.39 11.96
N ILE A 2 8.07 29.87 13.00
CA ILE A 2 7.58 28.47 13.06
C ILE A 2 8.70 27.40 13.03
N LYS A 3 9.73 27.60 13.85
CA LYS A 3 10.50 26.51 14.51
C LYS A 3 10.37 26.69 16.03
N ARG A 4 9.17 26.42 16.57
CA ARG A 4 8.79 26.25 18.00
C ARG A 4 7.26 26.24 18.14
N ARG A 5 6.63 25.09 17.89
CA ARG A 5 5.29 24.61 18.36
C ARG A 5 4.84 23.44 17.48
N LEU A 6 5.49 22.29 17.65
CA LEU A 6 5.07 20.98 17.15
C LEU A 6 5.81 19.90 17.97
N LEU A 7 5.63 19.98 19.30
CA LEU A 7 6.15 19.03 20.29
C LEU A 7 5.12 18.86 21.40
N SER A 8 3.95 18.38 21.00
CA SER A 8 2.82 17.87 21.79
C SER A 8 1.76 17.43 20.78
N LEU A 9 1.22 16.21 20.90
CA LEU A 9 0.37 15.51 19.92
C LEU A 9 1.08 15.12 18.60
N LEU A 10 1.88 14.04 18.60
CA LEU A 10 1.63 12.83 17.76
C LEU A 10 2.63 11.66 17.97
N ILE A 11 2.93 11.23 19.20
CA ILE A 11 3.68 9.97 19.42
C ILE A 11 3.05 9.19 20.58
N ALA A 12 2.24 8.18 20.26
CA ALA A 12 1.86 7.08 21.15
C ALA A 12 1.10 5.96 20.38
N LEU A 13 1.70 5.36 19.35
CA LEU A 13 1.35 4.00 18.90
C LEU A 13 2.46 3.41 18.01
N LEU A 14 2.66 2.08 18.07
CA LEU A 14 3.73 1.25 17.47
C LEU A 14 5.05 1.29 18.28
N PHE A 15 5.55 0.19 18.85
CA PHE A 15 5.74 -1.15 18.27
C PHE A 15 5.59 -2.30 19.28
N VAL A 16 5.27 -3.50 18.79
CA VAL A 16 5.43 -4.79 19.51
C VAL A 16 6.01 -5.83 18.55
N MET A 17 7.11 -6.45 18.97
CA MET A 17 7.69 -7.72 18.51
C MET A 17 8.70 -8.14 19.61
N THR A 18 8.92 -9.41 19.98
CA THR A 18 8.41 -10.71 19.51
C THR A 18 8.19 -11.68 20.68
N SER A 19 7.54 -12.80 20.41
CA SER A 19 7.31 -13.95 21.29
C SER A 19 8.55 -14.78 21.64
N ALA A 20 8.63 -15.34 22.86
CA ALA A 20 9.00 -16.73 23.09
C ALA A 20 8.69 -17.23 24.51
N THR A 21 8.29 -18.49 24.57
CA THR A 21 7.78 -19.34 25.66
C THR A 21 8.77 -19.76 26.78
N VAL A 22 8.20 -20.39 27.82
CA VAL A 22 8.72 -21.45 28.72
C VAL A 22 8.87 -21.11 30.22
N ILE A 23 8.00 -21.75 31.01
CA ILE A 23 7.98 -22.00 32.47
C ILE A 23 9.04 -23.10 32.75
N PRO A 24 9.89 -23.10 33.82
CA PRO A 24 9.40 -23.43 35.18
C PRO A 24 10.25 -23.06 36.43
N LEU A 25 9.68 -23.36 37.62
CA LEU A 25 10.35 -23.62 38.94
C LEU A 25 11.11 -22.43 39.60
N SER A 26 11.33 -22.36 40.93
CA SER A 26 10.66 -22.96 42.10
C SER A 26 11.32 -22.45 43.40
N ALA A 27 10.63 -22.65 44.55
CA ALA A 27 11.22 -22.84 45.89
C ALA A 27 11.90 -21.61 46.54
N SER A 28 11.47 -21.12 47.72
CA SER A 28 11.62 -21.69 49.09
C SER A 28 13.08 -21.64 49.60
N ALA A 29 13.41 -21.45 50.88
CA ALA A 29 12.63 -21.44 52.13
C ALA A 29 13.43 -20.73 53.26
N GLN A 30 13.12 -21.06 54.53
CA GLN A 30 13.79 -20.74 55.82
C GLN A 30 13.30 -19.45 56.52
N ALA A 31 12.64 -19.46 57.70
CA ALA A 31 12.36 -20.50 58.72
C ALA A 31 13.63 -21.06 59.42
N VAL A 32 13.78 -21.23 60.75
CA VAL A 32 12.91 -21.14 61.96
C VAL A 32 13.82 -20.62 63.13
N ASP A 33 13.34 -20.06 64.25
CA ASP A 33 13.21 -20.68 65.61
C ASP A 33 13.73 -19.64 66.64
N ASN A 34 13.38 -19.53 67.93
CA ASN A 34 12.79 -20.42 68.98
C ASN A 34 11.70 -19.61 69.76
N GLY A 35 10.77 -20.12 70.58
CA GLY A 35 10.82 -21.24 71.56
C GLY A 35 11.26 -20.68 72.92
N GLU A 36 10.38 -20.24 73.83
CA GLU A 36 9.66 -20.96 74.91
C GLU A 36 9.02 -19.89 75.88
N GLN A 37 8.27 -20.11 76.98
CA GLN A 37 7.81 -21.30 77.73
C GLN A 37 6.51 -21.02 78.53
N ALA A 38 5.89 -22.10 79.05
CA ALA A 38 5.16 -22.22 80.33
C ALA A 38 3.71 -21.71 80.51
N VAL A 39 2.97 -22.48 81.32
CA VAL A 39 1.50 -22.46 81.54
C VAL A 39 1.17 -22.43 83.04
N THR A 40 0.23 -21.58 83.44
CA THR A 40 -0.77 -21.72 84.55
C THR A 40 -1.81 -20.60 84.35
N GLY A 41 -3.04 -20.57 84.85
CA GLY A 41 -3.87 -21.45 85.69
C GLY A 41 -5.24 -20.78 85.81
N ALA A 42 -6.33 -21.52 86.05
CA ALA A 42 -7.71 -20.99 85.91
C ALA A 42 -8.36 -20.55 87.24
N SER A 43 -9.57 -19.95 87.14
CA SER A 43 -10.54 -19.61 88.21
C SER A 43 -10.23 -18.34 89.06
N GLU A 44 -11.19 -17.62 89.68
CA GLU A 44 -12.64 -17.47 89.44
C GLU A 44 -13.18 -16.20 90.17
N ASN A 45 -14.33 -15.69 89.71
CA ASN A 45 -15.39 -14.99 90.46
C ASN A 45 -15.12 -13.80 91.45
N LYS A 46 -15.67 -12.64 91.02
CA LYS A 46 -16.66 -11.77 91.72
C LYS A 46 -16.29 -10.94 92.97
N MET A 47 -16.63 -9.65 92.82
CA MET A 47 -17.42 -8.78 93.74
C MET A 47 -17.17 -8.83 95.26
N LEU A 48 -16.99 -7.66 95.88
CA LEU A 48 -18.07 -6.86 96.49
C LEU A 48 -17.55 -5.49 97.02
N PRO A 49 -18.41 -4.50 97.31
CA PRO A 49 -18.04 -3.10 97.54
C PRO A 49 -18.08 -2.68 99.02
N VAL A 50 -17.51 -1.51 99.34
CA VAL A 50 -18.02 -0.58 100.38
C VAL A 50 -17.77 0.86 99.92
N ALA A 51 -18.74 1.74 100.13
CA ALA A 51 -18.59 3.20 100.00
C ALA A 51 -18.61 3.86 101.38
N MET A 52 -18.04 5.06 101.55
CA MET A 52 -18.62 6.08 102.43
C MET A 52 -18.08 7.51 102.19
N ASN A 53 -18.97 8.48 102.43
CA ASN A 53 -18.80 9.93 102.27
C ASN A 53 -18.05 10.58 103.45
N LYS A 54 -17.49 11.79 103.22
CA LYS A 54 -17.80 13.08 103.91
C LYS A 54 -16.75 14.16 103.54
N THR A 55 -17.09 15.25 102.85
CA THR A 55 -17.65 16.58 103.28
C THR A 55 -16.65 17.56 103.90
N GLU A 56 -16.88 18.86 103.59
CA GLU A 56 -16.28 20.09 104.17
C GLU A 56 -14.81 20.42 103.81
N ASP A 57 -14.36 21.68 103.83
CA ASP A 57 -14.91 22.96 103.29
C ASP A 57 -13.75 24.00 103.28
N ALA A 58 -13.97 25.16 102.65
CA ALA A 58 -13.24 26.43 102.80
C ALA A 58 -11.75 26.57 102.36
N ALA A 59 -11.56 27.44 101.36
CA ALA A 59 -10.61 28.58 101.33
C ALA A 59 -9.09 28.29 101.54
N SER A 60 -8.19 28.57 100.60
CA SER A 60 -7.92 29.91 100.05
C SER A 60 -6.58 29.96 99.30
N GLN A 61 -6.38 31.03 98.52
CA GLN A 61 -5.07 31.60 98.10
C GLN A 61 -4.14 30.72 97.24
N LEU A 62 -4.12 31.01 95.93
CA LEU A 62 -2.88 31.42 95.28
C LEU A 62 -3.20 32.49 94.21
N SER A 63 -2.24 33.39 94.00
CA SER A 63 -2.45 34.71 93.41
C SER A 63 -2.29 34.75 91.89
N VAL A 64 -3.07 35.65 91.27
CA VAL A 64 -2.73 36.51 90.13
C VAL A 64 -1.52 36.08 89.28
N ASP A 65 -1.81 35.67 88.04
CA ASP A 65 -0.94 35.98 86.91
C ASP A 65 -1.79 36.68 85.84
N GLU A 66 -1.32 37.84 85.37
CA GLU A 66 -2.11 38.75 84.53
C GLU A 66 -2.11 38.25 83.08
N SER A 67 -3.06 37.38 82.74
CA SER A 67 -3.38 37.11 81.34
C SER A 67 -3.85 38.42 80.67
N PRO A 68 -3.26 38.82 79.53
CA PRO A 68 -3.50 40.14 78.95
C PRO A 68 -4.98 40.33 78.63
N GLN A 69 -5.58 41.40 79.18
CA GLN A 69 -6.98 41.72 78.96
C GLN A 69 -7.17 42.21 77.52
N PHE A 70 -7.45 41.28 76.61
CA PHE A 70 -7.63 41.57 75.20
C PHE A 70 -8.86 42.47 74.95
N ASP A 71 -8.68 43.64 74.33
CA ASP A 71 -9.75 44.63 74.12
C ASP A 71 -10.62 44.31 72.89
N TYR A 72 -11.16 43.09 72.83
CA TYR A 72 -12.10 42.62 71.80
C TYR A 72 -13.20 41.70 72.36
N PRO A 73 -14.38 41.60 71.70
CA PRO A 73 -15.44 40.67 72.10
C PRO A 73 -14.99 39.21 72.05
N VAL A 74 -15.30 38.43 73.07
CA VAL A 74 -14.85 37.04 73.26
C VAL A 74 -16.01 36.08 72.97
N ILE A 75 -15.82 35.16 72.01
CA ILE A 75 -16.78 34.07 71.76
C ILE A 75 -16.78 33.13 72.98
N THR A 76 -17.91 33.07 73.67
CA THR A 76 -18.16 32.30 74.89
C THR A 76 -18.78 30.94 74.62
N ASP A 77 -19.46 30.78 73.48
CA ASP A 77 -19.99 29.49 73.02
C ASP A 77 -19.98 29.40 71.48
N ILE A 78 -19.69 28.20 70.97
CA ILE A 78 -19.63 27.90 69.54
C ILE A 78 -20.12 26.46 69.30
N GLN A 79 -21.25 26.33 68.60
CA GLN A 79 -21.95 25.05 68.44
C GLN A 79 -22.62 24.90 67.06
N ASN A 80 -22.67 23.67 66.55
CA ASN A 80 -23.33 23.35 65.28
C ASN A 80 -24.83 23.09 65.50
N ILE A 81 -25.69 23.90 64.90
CA ILE A 81 -27.16 23.77 64.99
C ILE A 81 -27.80 23.82 63.60
N GLY A 82 -28.71 22.90 63.31
CA GLY A 82 -29.44 22.82 62.03
C GLY A 82 -28.54 22.85 60.79
N SER A 83 -28.44 24.01 60.15
CA SER A 83 -27.72 24.26 58.88
C SER A 83 -26.51 25.19 59.01
N GLY A 84 -25.98 25.38 60.22
CA GLY A 84 -24.89 26.31 60.45
C GLY A 84 -24.17 26.19 61.81
N THR A 85 -23.18 27.05 62.01
CA THR A 85 -22.47 27.25 63.29
C THR A 85 -23.03 28.48 63.99
N GLN A 86 -23.59 28.28 65.19
CA GLN A 86 -24.01 29.34 66.09
C GLN A 86 -22.81 29.83 66.89
N LEU A 87 -22.60 31.15 66.88
CA LEU A 87 -21.64 31.87 67.69
C LEU A 87 -22.40 32.64 68.78
N THR A 88 -21.87 32.67 69.99
CA THR A 88 -22.33 33.53 71.09
C THR A 88 -21.12 34.16 71.78
N TRP A 89 -21.21 35.44 72.17
CA TRP A 89 -20.11 36.19 72.78
C TRP A 89 -20.55 37.09 73.94
N ASP A 90 -19.59 37.61 74.69
CA ASP A 90 -19.81 38.54 75.80
C ASP A 90 -20.18 39.97 75.33
N THR A 91 -20.76 40.77 76.24
CA THR A 91 -21.18 42.15 75.91
C THR A 91 -20.01 43.11 76.09
N TYR A 92 -19.59 43.74 75.00
CA TYR A 92 -18.44 44.64 74.98
C TYR A 92 -18.87 46.11 74.86
N LYS A 93 -18.78 46.84 75.99
CA LYS A 93 -19.05 48.29 76.15
C LYS A 93 -20.51 48.70 75.78
N ASN A 94 -20.97 49.87 76.23
CA ASN A 94 -22.41 50.21 76.20
C ASN A 94 -22.88 50.76 74.83
N ASN A 95 -23.89 50.13 74.23
CA ASN A 95 -24.60 50.53 72.99
C ASN A 95 -23.75 50.55 71.69
N HIS A 96 -23.33 49.38 71.23
CA HIS A 96 -22.61 49.21 69.97
C HIS A 96 -23.13 48.01 69.14
N SER A 97 -22.78 47.97 67.85
CA SER A 97 -23.05 46.83 66.97
C SER A 97 -21.78 46.00 66.75
N TYR A 98 -21.93 44.71 66.45
CA TYR A 98 -20.80 43.79 66.21
C TYR A 98 -20.70 43.41 64.74
N ARG A 99 -19.50 43.51 64.15
CA ARG A 99 -19.19 42.93 62.85
C ARG A 99 -18.58 41.55 63.04
N VAL A 100 -19.22 40.54 62.46
CA VAL A 100 -18.79 39.13 62.50
C VAL A 100 -18.02 38.80 61.24
N TYR A 101 -16.83 38.21 61.40
CA TYR A 101 -15.92 37.83 60.33
C TYR A 101 -15.62 36.33 60.37
N TYR A 102 -15.34 35.78 59.19
CA TYR A 102 -15.05 34.37 58.99
C TYR A 102 -13.98 34.18 57.92
N ARG A 103 -13.14 33.16 58.10
CA ARG A 103 -12.25 32.63 57.06
C ARG A 103 -12.26 31.09 57.11
N LYS A 104 -12.05 30.46 55.95
CA LYS A 104 -11.81 29.02 55.86
C LYS A 104 -10.39 28.69 56.32
N ALA A 105 -10.22 27.64 57.12
CA ALA A 105 -8.90 27.12 57.48
C ALA A 105 -8.34 26.26 56.34
N SER A 106 -7.75 26.88 55.32
CA SER A 106 -7.02 26.17 54.27
C SER A 106 -5.71 25.59 54.80
N THR A 107 -5.53 24.27 54.64
CA THR A 107 -4.28 23.47 54.80
C THR A 107 -3.13 24.11 55.59
N TYR A 108 -2.93 23.64 56.82
CA TYR A 108 -1.83 24.02 57.71
C TYR A 108 -0.47 23.52 57.18
N SER A 109 0.25 24.36 56.42
CA SER A 109 1.70 24.20 56.20
C SER A 109 2.44 24.87 57.37
N GLY A 110 3.09 24.07 58.21
CA GLY A 110 3.59 24.49 59.53
C GLY A 110 4.84 25.38 59.53
N THR A 111 4.75 26.61 58.99
CA THR A 111 5.77 27.66 59.13
C THR A 111 5.13 29.00 59.50
N TRP A 112 5.60 29.59 60.60
CA TRP A 112 5.30 30.97 61.01
C TRP A 112 6.17 31.93 60.20
N ASP A 113 5.68 32.39 59.05
CA ASP A 113 5.81 33.76 58.53
C ASP A 113 5.16 33.87 57.15
N ASP A 114 4.45 34.99 56.91
CA ASP A 114 3.66 35.42 55.72
C ASP A 114 2.12 35.47 55.91
N LYS A 115 1.67 36.07 57.01
CA LYS A 115 0.25 36.40 57.28
C LYS A 115 -0.11 37.89 57.24
N TYR A 116 0.59 38.70 56.43
CA TYR A 116 0.34 40.15 56.29
C TYR A 116 0.30 40.64 54.83
N ALA A 117 -0.47 39.95 53.99
CA ALA A 117 -1.00 40.49 52.73
C ALA A 117 -2.52 40.27 52.71
N ASP A 118 -3.29 41.27 52.24
CA ASP A 118 -4.76 41.25 52.28
C ASP A 118 -5.35 40.04 51.55
N GLY A 119 -6.00 39.14 52.31
CA GLY A 119 -6.56 37.92 51.76
C GLY A 119 -7.40 37.10 52.74
N GLY A 120 -8.73 37.30 52.73
CA GLY A 120 -9.68 36.22 53.00
C GLY A 120 -10.61 36.31 54.22
N TRP A 121 -10.50 37.32 55.09
CA TRP A 121 -11.54 37.53 56.12
C TRP A 121 -12.82 38.08 55.48
N THR A 122 -13.84 37.23 55.36
CA THR A 122 -15.15 37.59 54.83
C THR A 122 -16.02 38.13 55.96
N ARG A 123 -16.56 39.34 55.81
CA ARG A 123 -17.57 39.87 56.74
C ARG A 123 -18.90 39.16 56.50
N LEU A 124 -19.40 38.44 57.50
CA LEU A 124 -20.67 37.72 57.43
C LEU A 124 -21.87 38.65 57.72
N ALA A 125 -21.78 39.45 58.78
CA ALA A 125 -22.87 40.32 59.20
C ALA A 125 -22.40 41.50 60.07
N THR A 126 -23.29 42.49 60.22
CA THR A 126 -23.29 43.43 61.36
C THR A 126 -24.55 43.16 62.18
N VAL A 127 -24.44 42.94 63.48
CA VAL A 127 -25.57 42.59 64.37
C VAL A 127 -25.58 43.45 65.64
N ARG A 128 -26.75 43.70 66.24
CA ARG A 128 -26.90 44.44 67.52
C ARG A 128 -27.03 43.53 68.75
N GLY A 129 -26.98 42.22 68.57
CA GLY A 129 -27.03 41.23 69.65
C GLY A 129 -25.74 40.41 69.74
N ASN A 130 -25.59 39.71 70.85
CA ASN A 130 -24.41 38.92 71.23
C ASN A 130 -24.33 37.52 70.59
N SER A 131 -25.04 37.28 69.49
CA SER A 131 -25.07 35.96 68.85
C SER A 131 -25.32 36.06 67.35
N TYR A 132 -24.81 35.09 66.61
CA TYR A 132 -24.97 35.00 65.16
C TYR A 132 -24.86 33.55 64.66
N LEU A 133 -25.79 33.15 63.80
CA LEU A 133 -25.78 31.84 63.13
C LEU A 133 -25.19 31.99 61.73
N HIS A 134 -24.00 31.42 61.51
CA HIS A 134 -23.40 31.32 60.18
C HIS A 134 -23.92 30.07 59.46
N THR A 135 -24.73 30.25 58.42
CA THR A 135 -25.27 29.18 57.57
C THR A 135 -24.56 29.10 56.23
N GLY A 136 -24.71 27.97 55.51
CA GLY A 136 -24.10 27.78 54.19
C GLY A 136 -22.64 27.30 54.22
N ILE A 137 -22.17 26.86 55.38
CA ILE A 137 -20.88 26.22 55.61
C ILE A 137 -20.88 24.81 54.96
N ALA A 138 -19.78 24.40 54.34
CA ALA A 138 -19.67 23.06 53.78
C ALA A 138 -19.49 21.99 54.89
N ASP A 139 -19.89 20.74 54.61
CA ASP A 139 -19.73 19.65 55.57
C ASP A 139 -18.25 19.34 55.84
N ALA A 140 -17.89 19.12 57.11
CA ALA A 140 -16.52 19.03 57.63
C ALA A 140 -15.62 20.26 57.38
N GLU A 141 -16.21 21.44 57.12
CA GLU A 141 -15.45 22.67 56.92
C GLU A 141 -15.05 23.32 58.25
N ILE A 142 -13.75 23.54 58.40
CA ILE A 142 -13.18 24.24 59.55
C ILE A 142 -13.21 25.76 59.29
N GLY A 143 -14.06 26.43 60.03
CA GLY A 143 -14.20 27.89 60.04
C GLY A 143 -13.43 28.51 61.20
N ILE A 144 -12.70 29.59 60.91
CA ILE A 144 -12.14 30.45 61.95
C ILE A 144 -12.96 31.75 61.97
N TYR A 145 -13.45 32.09 63.15
CA TYR A 145 -14.36 33.22 63.39
C TYR A 145 -13.69 34.31 64.22
N THR A 146 -14.08 35.56 64.03
CA THR A 146 -13.65 36.68 64.87
C THR A 146 -14.67 37.81 64.81
N ILE A 147 -14.71 38.65 65.85
CA ILE A 147 -15.76 39.63 66.07
C ILE A 147 -15.13 40.96 66.45
N ARG A 148 -15.60 42.06 65.87
CA ARG A 148 -15.21 43.42 66.27
C ARG A 148 -16.43 44.25 66.64
N CYS A 149 -16.27 45.10 67.65
CA CYS A 149 -17.27 46.10 67.98
C CYS A 149 -17.15 47.32 67.06
N VAL A 150 -18.29 47.93 66.71
CA VAL A 150 -18.38 49.18 65.94
C VAL A 150 -19.42 50.13 66.52
N ASP A 151 -19.18 51.44 66.37
CA ASP A 151 -20.15 52.49 66.72
C ASP A 151 -21.27 52.66 65.67
N ASP A 152 -22.15 53.64 65.93
CA ASP A 152 -23.28 53.96 65.04
C ASP A 152 -22.85 54.59 63.70
N GLN A 153 -21.62 55.12 63.61
CA GLN A 153 -20.99 55.58 62.38
C GLN A 153 -20.39 54.42 61.58
N GLY A 154 -20.05 53.32 62.27
CA GLY A 154 -19.49 52.10 61.70
C GLY A 154 -17.96 52.02 61.80
N ASP A 155 -17.33 52.84 62.62
CA ASP A 155 -15.91 52.77 62.92
C ASP A 155 -15.64 51.73 64.03
N PHE A 156 -14.45 51.13 64.04
CA PHE A 156 -14.13 50.02 64.95
C PHE A 156 -13.74 50.53 66.35
N THR A 157 -14.44 50.05 67.38
CA THR A 157 -14.24 50.43 68.80
C THR A 157 -13.61 49.30 69.63
N SER A 158 -13.19 48.22 68.98
CA SER A 158 -12.43 47.12 69.57
C SER A 158 -11.27 46.71 68.68
N GLU A 159 -10.27 46.07 69.30
CA GLU A 159 -9.19 45.41 68.58
C GLU A 159 -9.69 44.24 67.71
N PHE A 160 -8.78 43.66 66.92
CA PHE A 160 -9.08 42.52 66.04
C PHE A 160 -8.33 41.27 66.49
N ASN A 161 -9.07 40.24 66.93
CA ASN A 161 -8.48 38.92 67.15
C ASN A 161 -8.12 38.29 65.79
N SER A 162 -6.84 38.34 65.43
CA SER A 162 -6.28 37.81 64.17
C SER A 162 -6.08 36.29 64.18
N MET A 163 -6.05 35.66 65.36
CA MET A 163 -6.04 34.21 65.52
C MET A 163 -7.45 33.65 65.28
N GLY A 164 -8.45 34.21 65.96
CA GLY A 164 -9.85 33.82 65.89
C GLY A 164 -10.17 32.51 66.62
N TRP A 165 -11.46 32.17 66.68
CA TRP A 165 -11.97 30.93 67.27
C TRP A 165 -12.29 29.91 66.17
N GLU A 166 -11.75 28.71 66.29
CA GLU A 166 -11.94 27.63 65.33
C GLU A 166 -13.14 26.74 65.67
N ASN A 167 -13.94 26.37 64.66
CA ASN A 167 -14.94 25.31 64.76
C ASN A 167 -15.10 24.55 63.44
N CYS A 168 -15.22 23.23 63.52
CA CYS A 168 -15.58 22.37 62.39
C CYS A 168 -17.10 22.24 62.30
N TYR A 169 -17.70 22.59 61.17
CA TYR A 169 -19.12 22.34 60.94
C TYR A 169 -19.35 20.92 60.42
N TYR A 170 -20.13 20.13 61.16
CA TYR A 170 -20.60 18.82 60.71
C TYR A 170 -22.09 18.88 60.41
N ALA A 171 -22.46 18.56 59.17
CA ALA A 171 -23.85 18.44 58.77
C ALA A 171 -24.52 17.25 59.46
N ALA A 172 -25.82 17.37 59.74
CA ALA A 172 -26.58 16.29 60.37
C ALA A 172 -26.50 14.98 59.53
N PRO A 173 -25.96 13.88 60.09
CA PRO A 173 -25.72 12.65 59.35
C PRO A 173 -27.03 12.03 58.85
N ALA A 174 -26.96 11.37 57.70
CA ALA A 174 -28.11 10.86 56.98
C ALA A 174 -27.90 9.40 56.58
N PHE A 175 -28.90 8.55 56.83
CA PHE A 175 -28.89 7.19 56.31
C PHE A 175 -28.86 7.20 54.78
N SER A 176 -27.78 6.63 54.23
CA SER A 176 -27.55 6.38 52.80
C SER A 176 -28.33 5.16 52.33
N SER A 177 -28.46 4.14 53.19
CA SER A 177 -29.37 3.01 53.00
C SER A 177 -30.04 2.59 54.31
N MET A 178 -31.26 2.06 54.20
CA MET A 178 -31.93 1.31 55.27
C MET A 178 -32.55 0.09 54.62
N ARG A 179 -32.27 -1.11 55.13
CA ARG A 179 -32.80 -2.39 54.63
C ARG A 179 -33.04 -3.33 55.82
N PHE A 180 -33.73 -4.43 55.60
CA PHE A 180 -33.90 -5.47 56.63
C PHE A 180 -33.64 -6.86 56.04
N ASP A 181 -33.19 -7.77 56.88
CA ASP A 181 -33.12 -9.21 56.59
C ASP A 181 -33.31 -10.02 57.89
N GLU A 182 -32.94 -11.31 57.88
CA GLU A 182 -33.11 -12.21 59.02
C GLU A 182 -32.28 -11.87 60.27
N SER A 183 -31.32 -10.94 60.16
CA SER A 183 -30.52 -10.45 61.28
C SER A 183 -31.00 -9.13 61.90
N GLY A 184 -31.97 -8.43 61.28
CA GLY A 184 -32.54 -7.19 61.80
C GLY A 184 -32.65 -6.06 60.76
N VAL A 185 -32.78 -4.82 61.25
CA VAL A 185 -32.80 -3.61 60.39
C VAL A 185 -31.39 -3.04 60.27
N HIS A 186 -30.84 -3.11 59.06
CA HIS A 186 -29.51 -2.59 58.73
C HIS A 186 -29.61 -1.12 58.31
N LEU A 187 -28.95 -0.27 59.07
CA LEU A 187 -28.78 1.14 58.83
C LEU A 187 -27.36 1.38 58.32
N THR A 188 -27.21 2.17 57.25
CA THR A 188 -25.91 2.59 56.74
C THR A 188 -25.98 4.09 56.45
N TRP A 189 -24.91 4.83 56.76
CA TRP A 189 -24.77 6.25 56.46
C TRP A 189 -23.46 6.51 55.73
N LYS A 190 -23.20 7.76 55.36
CA LYS A 190 -21.86 8.17 54.93
C LYS A 190 -21.10 8.64 56.17
N PRO A 191 -19.83 8.24 56.38
CA PRO A 191 -19.01 8.83 57.43
C PRO A 191 -18.83 10.34 57.21
N ALA A 192 -18.75 11.10 58.29
CA ALA A 192 -18.12 12.42 58.28
C ALA A 192 -16.65 12.30 57.83
N TRP A 193 -16.13 13.35 57.20
CA TRP A 193 -14.88 13.29 56.44
C TRP A 193 -13.62 13.11 57.31
N LYS A 194 -12.59 12.45 56.77
CA LYS A 194 -11.32 12.17 57.47
C LYS A 194 -10.27 13.26 57.24
N LYS A 195 -9.73 13.84 58.31
CA LYS A 195 -8.49 14.65 58.29
C LYS A 195 -7.28 13.75 58.64
N HIS A 196 -6.20 13.80 57.85
CA HIS A 196 -4.91 13.12 58.12
C HIS A 196 -4.92 11.60 58.45
N GLY A 197 -5.92 10.84 57.99
CA GLY A 197 -5.86 9.37 57.99
C GLY A 197 -6.14 8.66 59.32
N GLU A 198 -6.08 9.36 60.45
CA GLU A 198 -6.49 8.87 61.76
C GLU A 198 -7.98 9.14 62.02
N ARG A 199 -8.65 8.25 62.77
CA ARG A 199 -9.98 8.55 63.31
C ARG A 199 -9.77 9.48 64.50
N ASN A 200 -10.11 10.77 64.39
CA ASN A 200 -10.55 11.52 65.59
C ASN A 200 -11.64 10.65 66.25
N GLY A 201 -11.61 10.45 67.58
CA GLY A 201 -12.38 9.41 68.26
C GLY A 201 -13.92 9.57 68.25
N GLU A 202 -14.43 10.47 67.41
CA GLU A 202 -15.84 10.79 67.20
C GLU A 202 -16.68 9.54 66.86
N CYS A 203 -17.88 9.44 67.43
CA CYS A 203 -18.78 8.30 67.22
C CYS A 203 -20.21 8.72 66.86
N TYR A 204 -20.97 7.80 66.27
CA TYR A 204 -22.38 7.98 65.94
C TYR A 204 -23.24 7.42 67.06
N ARG A 205 -24.23 8.19 67.53
CA ARG A 205 -25.25 7.71 68.48
C ARG A 205 -26.58 7.51 67.75
N ILE A 206 -27.08 6.28 67.73
CA ILE A 206 -28.27 5.86 66.98
C ILE A 206 -29.50 5.83 67.90
N TYR A 207 -30.62 6.29 67.35
CA TYR A 207 -31.90 6.41 68.05
C TYR A 207 -33.05 5.76 67.26
N ARG A 208 -33.99 5.17 68.00
CA ARG A 208 -35.22 4.56 67.48
C ARG A 208 -36.44 5.07 68.25
N LYS A 209 -37.58 5.16 67.58
CA LYS A 209 -38.90 5.30 68.21
C LYS A 209 -39.98 4.65 67.35
N THR A 210 -41.18 4.50 67.91
CA THR A 210 -42.41 4.23 67.14
C THR A 210 -43.29 5.48 67.11
N THR A 211 -44.43 5.43 66.41
CA THR A 211 -45.37 6.57 66.35
C THR A 211 -45.88 6.91 67.74
N GLY A 212 -45.71 8.17 68.16
CA GLY A 212 -46.19 8.67 69.45
C GLY A 212 -45.26 8.44 70.65
N THR A 213 -44.13 7.75 70.50
CA THR A 213 -43.18 7.53 71.62
C THR A 213 -42.00 8.51 71.60
N SER A 214 -41.35 8.66 72.74
CA SER A 214 -40.05 9.33 72.86
C SER A 214 -38.94 8.54 72.14
N TRP A 215 -37.84 9.22 71.82
CA TRP A 215 -36.64 8.61 71.25
C TRP A 215 -35.89 7.76 72.28
N THR A 216 -35.68 6.49 71.96
CA THR A 216 -34.83 5.56 72.71
C THR A 216 -33.46 5.48 72.04
N ARG A 217 -32.37 5.60 72.80
CA ARG A 217 -31.01 5.31 72.32
C ARG A 217 -30.90 3.81 72.07
N LEU A 218 -30.38 3.43 70.90
CA LEU A 218 -29.98 2.04 70.64
C LEU A 218 -28.52 1.83 70.98
N GLU A 219 -27.61 2.53 70.30
CA GLU A 219 -26.17 2.25 70.41
C GLU A 219 -25.29 3.48 70.15
N GLN A 220 -24.00 3.40 70.52
CA GLN A 220 -22.91 4.21 70.00
C GLN A 220 -21.93 3.35 69.19
N THR A 221 -21.56 3.78 67.99
CA THR A 221 -20.56 3.08 67.16
C THR A 221 -19.65 4.07 66.44
N THR A 222 -18.39 3.71 66.22
CA THR A 222 -17.46 4.45 65.34
C THR A 222 -17.51 3.95 63.89
N GLU A 223 -18.30 2.91 63.62
CA GLU A 223 -18.56 2.40 62.26
C GLU A 223 -19.63 3.24 61.53
N ASP A 224 -19.70 3.08 60.21
CA ASP A 224 -20.63 3.78 59.31
C ASP A 224 -21.96 3.04 59.08
N HIS A 225 -22.19 1.99 59.86
CA HIS A 225 -23.35 1.13 59.82
C HIS A 225 -23.72 0.61 61.21
N TYR A 226 -24.97 0.18 61.35
CA TYR A 226 -25.49 -0.48 62.55
C TYR A 226 -26.66 -1.39 62.18
N THR A 227 -26.73 -2.56 62.78
CA THR A 227 -27.86 -3.49 62.62
C THR A 227 -28.67 -3.52 63.91
N ASP A 228 -29.91 -3.02 63.85
CA ASP A 228 -30.89 -3.17 64.91
C ASP A 228 -31.47 -4.58 64.87
N THR A 229 -30.82 -5.49 65.60
CA THR A 229 -31.24 -6.89 65.78
C THR A 229 -32.49 -7.03 66.66
N THR A 230 -32.99 -5.93 67.25
CA THR A 230 -34.12 -5.91 68.19
C THR A 230 -35.42 -5.39 67.57
N ALA A 231 -35.45 -5.19 66.25
CA ALA A 231 -36.63 -4.70 65.54
C ALA A 231 -37.65 -5.85 65.32
N GLU A 232 -38.88 -5.67 65.81
CA GLU A 232 -39.93 -6.68 65.72
C GLU A 232 -40.69 -6.65 64.38
N ILE A 233 -41.16 -7.83 63.96
CA ILE A 233 -41.92 -8.04 62.72
C ILE A 233 -43.28 -7.34 62.81
N GLY A 234 -43.64 -6.57 61.79
CA GLY A 234 -44.91 -5.83 61.70
C GLY A 234 -44.91 -4.44 62.34
N VAL A 235 -43.83 -4.03 63.02
CA VAL A 235 -43.72 -2.70 63.65
C VAL A 235 -43.10 -1.69 62.67
N THR A 236 -43.59 -0.45 62.70
CA THR A 236 -42.96 0.68 61.98
C THR A 236 -42.08 1.46 62.94
N TYR A 237 -40.78 1.46 62.64
CA TYR A 237 -39.77 2.18 63.40
C TYR A 237 -39.29 3.42 62.65
N TYR A 238 -39.06 4.48 63.41
CA TYR A 238 -38.39 5.70 62.95
C TYR A 238 -36.98 5.68 63.52
N TYR A 239 -35.99 5.95 62.67
CA TYR A 239 -34.60 6.04 63.07
C TYR A 239 -34.04 7.45 62.84
N THR A 240 -33.10 7.85 63.69
CA THR A 240 -32.21 9.01 63.47
C THR A 240 -30.86 8.75 64.13
N LEU A 241 -29.84 9.52 63.76
CA LEU A 241 -28.50 9.44 64.32
C LEU A 241 -27.86 10.84 64.38
N ARG A 242 -26.81 10.97 65.18
CA ARG A 242 -25.98 12.19 65.28
C ARG A 242 -24.52 11.86 65.58
N LEU A 243 -23.62 12.73 65.16
CA LEU A 243 -22.19 12.67 65.44
C LEU A 243 -21.90 13.30 66.81
N ILE A 244 -21.06 12.63 67.60
CA ILE A 244 -20.70 13.03 68.97
C ILE A 244 -19.18 12.87 69.19
N ASP A 245 -18.63 13.53 70.20
CA ASP A 245 -17.21 13.47 70.54
C ASP A 245 -16.76 12.10 71.10
N GLU A 246 -15.45 11.93 71.25
CA GLU A 246 -14.84 10.67 71.69
C GLU A 246 -15.21 10.25 73.12
N THR A 247 -15.52 11.23 73.99
CA THR A 247 -16.03 10.97 75.34
C THR A 247 -17.54 10.64 75.34
N GLY A 248 -18.23 10.95 74.25
CA GLY A 248 -19.69 10.89 74.12
C GLY A 248 -20.46 11.93 74.94
N SER A 249 -19.78 12.94 75.46
CA SER A 249 -20.32 14.03 76.30
C SER A 249 -20.86 15.21 75.49
N ARG A 250 -20.32 15.45 74.28
CA ARG A 250 -20.65 16.61 73.43
C ARG A 250 -21.23 16.17 72.09
N PHE A 251 -22.27 16.84 71.64
CA PHE A 251 -22.84 16.67 70.30
C PHE A 251 -22.06 17.52 69.30
N LEU A 252 -21.62 16.90 68.20
CA LEU A 252 -20.84 17.56 67.15
C LEU A 252 -21.70 17.90 65.92
N SER A 253 -22.82 17.20 65.75
CA SER A 253 -23.88 17.50 64.78
C SER A 253 -25.25 17.58 65.45
N ASP A 254 -26.17 18.27 64.78
CA ASP A 254 -27.61 18.15 65.02
C ASP A 254 -28.16 16.80 64.46
N TYR A 255 -29.44 16.53 64.70
CA TYR A 255 -30.19 15.43 64.10
C TYR A 255 -30.71 15.78 62.71
N LYS A 256 -30.84 14.76 61.84
CA LYS A 256 -31.63 14.89 60.61
C LYS A 256 -33.07 14.41 60.83
N SER A 257 -34.00 14.89 60.01
CA SER A 257 -35.38 14.42 60.00
C SER A 257 -35.44 12.90 59.84
N SER A 258 -36.20 12.25 60.72
CA SER A 258 -36.22 10.80 60.85
C SER A 258 -36.77 10.12 59.60
N LYS A 259 -36.09 9.08 59.12
CA LYS A 259 -36.64 8.17 58.11
C LYS A 259 -37.40 7.03 58.81
N ALA A 260 -38.55 6.67 58.27
CA ALA A 260 -39.33 5.52 58.70
C ALA A 260 -39.00 4.29 57.85
N ILE A 261 -39.09 3.10 58.45
CA ILE A 261 -39.10 1.82 57.75
C ILE A 261 -40.14 0.90 58.40
N SER A 262 -40.95 0.25 57.57
CA SER A 262 -42.03 -0.64 58.01
C SER A 262 -41.68 -2.09 57.70
N PHE A 263 -41.69 -2.95 58.72
CA PHE A 263 -41.43 -4.37 58.57
C PHE A 263 -42.70 -5.08 58.07
N SER A 264 -42.66 -5.72 56.89
CA SER A 264 -43.86 -6.22 56.18
C SER A 264 -44.46 -7.50 56.78
N LEU A 265 -45.80 -7.60 56.78
CA LEU A 265 -46.58 -8.80 57.18
C LEU A 265 -46.66 -9.90 56.10
N TYR A 266 -46.14 -9.64 54.90
CA TYR A 266 -46.13 -10.55 53.75
C TYR A 266 -44.83 -10.46 52.94
N PRO A 267 -44.42 -11.52 52.21
CA PRO A 267 -43.27 -11.50 51.31
C PRO A 267 -43.37 -10.39 50.27
N TYR A 268 -42.42 -9.46 50.27
CA TYR A 268 -42.42 -8.32 49.38
C TYR A 268 -41.78 -8.67 48.04
N VAL A 269 -42.57 -8.63 46.95
CA VAL A 269 -42.06 -8.75 45.58
C VAL A 269 -41.31 -7.47 45.21
N ASN A 270 -40.02 -7.62 44.93
CA ASN A 270 -39.11 -6.52 44.59
C ASN A 270 -38.94 -6.33 43.08
N SER A 271 -39.30 -7.34 42.27
CA SER A 271 -39.24 -7.26 40.82
C SER A 271 -40.22 -8.24 40.17
N ILE A 272 -40.85 -7.81 39.08
CA ILE A 272 -41.48 -8.69 38.10
C ILE A 272 -40.86 -8.36 36.75
N LYS A 273 -40.35 -9.37 36.04
CA LYS A 273 -39.71 -9.24 34.73
C LYS A 273 -40.37 -10.17 33.72
N ASN A 274 -40.67 -9.67 32.54
CA ASN A 274 -41.04 -10.52 31.41
C ASN A 274 -39.79 -11.23 30.90
N THR A 275 -39.84 -12.56 30.83
CA THR A 275 -38.81 -13.42 30.22
C THR A 275 -39.24 -13.84 28.82
N ASP A 276 -38.45 -14.67 28.15
CA ASP A 276 -38.81 -15.33 26.89
C ASP A 276 -40.03 -16.26 26.95
N SER A 277 -40.41 -16.68 28.16
CA SER A 277 -41.28 -17.83 28.44
C SER A 277 -42.37 -17.56 29.49
N GLY A 278 -42.36 -16.41 30.16
CA GLY A 278 -43.36 -16.06 31.17
C GLY A 278 -43.03 -14.80 31.98
N ALA A 279 -43.76 -14.58 33.08
CA ALA A 279 -43.47 -13.50 34.01
C ALA A 279 -42.69 -14.05 35.22
N GLN A 280 -41.43 -13.63 35.39
CA GLN A 280 -40.60 -13.97 36.53
C GLN A 280 -40.82 -12.98 37.68
N LEU A 281 -41.26 -13.48 38.82
CA LEU A 281 -41.35 -12.76 40.07
C LEU A 281 -40.11 -13.03 40.94
N SER A 282 -39.63 -12.00 41.62
CA SER A 282 -38.58 -12.07 42.63
C SER A 282 -38.99 -11.32 43.89
N TRP A 283 -38.74 -11.90 45.06
CA TRP A 283 -39.07 -11.34 46.36
C TRP A 283 -37.91 -11.47 47.35
N TYR A 284 -37.98 -10.73 48.47
CA TYR A 284 -37.01 -10.89 49.55
C TYR A 284 -37.32 -12.15 50.37
N LYS A 285 -36.26 -12.82 50.88
CA LYS A 285 -36.39 -13.95 51.81
C LYS A 285 -37.15 -13.51 53.05
N TYR A 286 -38.24 -14.20 53.36
CA TYR A 286 -39.05 -13.98 54.56
C TYR A 286 -38.50 -14.85 55.71
N SER A 287 -38.32 -14.27 56.90
CA SER A 287 -37.74 -14.99 58.03
C SER A 287 -38.62 -16.18 58.46
N GLY A 288 -38.00 -17.29 58.85
CA GLY A 288 -38.66 -18.55 59.18
C GLY A 288 -39.19 -19.37 57.98
N ALA A 289 -39.26 -18.79 56.78
CA ALA A 289 -39.84 -19.47 55.62
C ALA A 289 -38.98 -20.65 55.13
N LYS A 290 -39.61 -21.80 54.94
CA LYS A 290 -39.05 -22.98 54.25
C LYS A 290 -39.48 -23.04 52.79
N THR A 291 -40.70 -22.60 52.49
CA THR A 291 -41.20 -22.45 51.11
C THR A 291 -42.10 -21.22 50.98
N TYR A 292 -42.43 -20.88 49.74
CA TYR A 292 -43.35 -19.80 49.36
C TYR A 292 -44.42 -20.35 48.44
N ARG A 293 -45.67 -19.93 48.63
CA ARG A 293 -46.79 -20.27 47.75
C ARG A 293 -47.19 -19.04 46.96
N VAL A 294 -47.09 -19.16 45.64
CA VAL A 294 -47.32 -18.07 44.67
C VAL A 294 -48.73 -18.20 44.10
N TYR A 295 -49.44 -17.08 44.01
CA TYR A 295 -50.82 -16.99 43.55
C TYR A 295 -50.99 -15.93 42.46
N TYR A 296 -52.01 -16.11 41.63
CA TYR A 296 -52.53 -15.09 40.72
C TYR A 296 -54.03 -14.83 40.97
N ARG A 297 -54.51 -13.64 40.63
CA ARG A 297 -55.92 -13.26 40.78
C ARG A 297 -56.73 -13.63 39.54
N THR A 298 -57.92 -14.19 39.75
CA THR A 298 -58.99 -14.35 38.75
C THR A 298 -60.26 -13.63 39.21
N SER A 299 -61.34 -13.68 38.41
CA SER A 299 -62.68 -13.26 38.84
C SER A 299 -63.14 -13.95 40.12
N ASN A 300 -62.67 -15.17 40.37
CA ASN A 300 -63.09 -16.02 41.49
C ASN A 300 -62.11 -15.93 42.67
N GLY A 301 -61.21 -14.93 42.69
CA GLY A 301 -60.24 -14.70 43.76
C GLY A 301 -58.84 -15.26 43.48
N TRP A 302 -58.09 -15.53 44.55
CA TRP A 302 -56.69 -15.96 44.48
C TRP A 302 -56.55 -17.44 44.14
N ASN A 303 -55.85 -17.74 43.06
CA ASN A 303 -55.61 -19.08 42.52
C ASN A 303 -54.12 -19.42 42.61
N ARG A 304 -53.78 -20.62 43.08
CA ARG A 304 -52.39 -21.06 43.28
C ARG A 304 -51.71 -21.33 41.93
N LEU A 305 -50.48 -20.82 41.75
CA LEU A 305 -49.58 -21.20 40.66
C LEU A 305 -48.66 -22.34 41.10
N ALA A 306 -47.89 -22.13 42.18
CA ALA A 306 -46.87 -23.06 42.64
C ALA A 306 -46.60 -22.92 44.15
N THR A 307 -45.89 -23.91 44.70
CA THR A 307 -45.11 -23.80 45.94
C THR A 307 -43.64 -23.99 45.58
N VAL A 308 -42.75 -23.11 46.03
CA VAL A 308 -41.31 -23.11 45.71
C VAL A 308 -40.45 -22.90 46.96
N SER A 309 -39.24 -23.46 47.00
CA SER A 309 -38.27 -23.23 48.09
C SER A 309 -37.44 -21.95 47.91
N GLY A 310 -37.22 -21.53 46.65
CA GLY A 310 -36.48 -20.32 46.31
C GLY A 310 -37.29 -19.02 46.47
N THR A 311 -36.62 -17.88 46.32
CA THR A 311 -37.21 -16.53 46.41
C THR A 311 -37.55 -15.92 45.04
N SER A 312 -37.74 -16.77 44.03
CA SER A 312 -38.21 -16.39 42.70
C SER A 312 -39.05 -17.50 42.06
N TYR A 313 -39.91 -17.14 41.10
CA TYR A 313 -40.73 -18.06 40.33
C TYR A 313 -41.12 -17.45 38.98
N THR A 314 -41.01 -18.23 37.89
CA THR A 314 -41.50 -17.84 36.57
C THR A 314 -42.86 -18.45 36.31
N ASP A 315 -43.88 -17.61 36.17
CA ASP A 315 -45.20 -18.01 35.71
C ASP A 315 -45.19 -18.17 34.19
N THR A 316 -45.04 -19.40 33.72
CA THR A 316 -45.09 -19.79 32.29
C THR A 316 -46.52 -19.99 31.78
N SER A 317 -47.54 -19.85 32.63
CA SER A 317 -48.95 -20.01 32.25
C SER A 317 -49.60 -18.71 31.76
N VAL A 318 -48.91 -17.58 31.88
CA VAL A 318 -49.42 -16.27 31.47
C VAL A 318 -49.41 -16.16 29.95
N LYS A 319 -50.55 -15.78 29.37
CA LYS A 319 -50.66 -15.59 27.91
C LYS A 319 -50.06 -14.25 27.50
N ASN A 320 -49.55 -14.17 26.28
CA ASN A 320 -49.08 -12.91 25.71
C ASN A 320 -50.17 -11.83 25.79
N GLU A 321 -49.76 -10.59 26.09
CA GLU A 321 -50.58 -9.40 26.32
C GLU A 321 -51.52 -9.46 27.55
N ALA A 322 -51.50 -10.54 28.35
CA ALA A 322 -52.33 -10.64 29.54
C ALA A 322 -51.75 -9.83 30.71
N ASN A 323 -52.57 -8.96 31.29
CA ASN A 323 -52.31 -8.41 32.63
C ASN A 323 -52.64 -9.45 33.69
N ARG A 324 -51.71 -9.70 34.61
CA ARG A 324 -51.88 -10.65 35.72
C ARG A 324 -51.46 -10.00 37.03
N VAL A 325 -52.26 -10.23 38.06
CA VAL A 325 -52.03 -9.69 39.41
C VAL A 325 -51.63 -10.85 40.33
N TYR A 326 -50.52 -10.69 41.03
CA TYR A 326 -49.88 -11.75 41.82
C TYR A 326 -49.86 -11.44 43.31
N THR A 327 -49.77 -12.49 44.13
CA THR A 327 -49.46 -12.37 45.56
C THR A 327 -48.74 -13.62 46.07
N ILE A 328 -48.02 -13.50 47.19
CA ILE A 328 -47.12 -14.54 47.72
C ILE A 328 -47.32 -14.69 49.22
N ARG A 329 -47.24 -15.92 49.73
CA ARG A 329 -47.21 -16.23 51.16
C ARG A 329 -46.01 -17.09 51.51
N ALA A 330 -45.43 -16.87 52.69
CA ALA A 330 -44.39 -17.70 53.27
C ALA A 330 -44.98 -18.85 54.10
N LEU A 331 -44.30 -19.99 54.08
CA LEU A 331 -44.70 -21.21 54.78
C LEU A 331 -43.52 -21.82 55.53
N GLU A 332 -43.78 -22.35 56.72
CA GLU A 332 -42.81 -23.13 57.50
C GLU A 332 -42.87 -24.64 57.16
N ALA A 333 -42.45 -25.51 58.07
CA ALA A 333 -42.64 -26.95 57.94
C ALA A 333 -44.15 -27.32 57.96
N HIS A 334 -44.52 -28.43 57.32
CA HIS A 334 -45.90 -28.93 57.25
C HIS A 334 -46.93 -27.98 56.58
N ASP A 335 -46.51 -27.12 55.64
CA ASP A 335 -47.38 -26.23 54.85
C ASP A 335 -48.20 -25.19 55.67
N ASN A 336 -47.81 -24.90 56.91
CA ASN A 336 -48.38 -23.82 57.71
C ASN A 336 -47.96 -22.44 57.16
N PHE A 337 -48.90 -21.49 57.05
CA PHE A 337 -48.59 -20.12 56.66
C PHE A 337 -48.05 -19.29 57.84
N ILE A 338 -46.90 -18.66 57.65
CA ILE A 338 -46.26 -17.75 58.63
C ILE A 338 -46.29 -16.27 58.20
N SER A 339 -47.01 -15.99 57.11
CA SER A 339 -47.27 -14.63 56.63
C SER A 339 -48.69 -14.46 56.14
N ASP A 340 -49.14 -13.23 56.07
CA ASP A 340 -50.31 -12.87 55.26
C ASP A 340 -49.93 -12.80 53.77
N PHE A 341 -50.83 -12.29 52.92
CA PHE A 341 -50.61 -11.97 51.52
C PHE A 341 -50.91 -10.49 51.21
N TYR A 342 -50.32 -9.96 50.13
CA TYR A 342 -50.66 -8.62 49.67
C TYR A 342 -52.04 -8.63 48.98
N HIS A 343 -53.05 -8.04 49.60
CA HIS A 343 -54.44 -8.06 49.13
C HIS A 343 -54.68 -7.34 47.80
N ASN A 344 -53.95 -6.25 47.53
CA ASN A 344 -54.05 -5.54 46.25
C ASN A 344 -53.30 -6.29 45.14
N GLY A 345 -52.20 -6.95 45.51
CA GLY A 345 -51.32 -7.70 44.63
C GLY A 345 -50.41 -6.83 43.75
N TRP A 346 -49.39 -7.46 43.17
CA TRP A 346 -48.50 -6.83 42.19
C TRP A 346 -49.00 -7.15 40.78
N SER A 347 -49.32 -6.13 40.00
CA SER A 347 -49.77 -6.27 38.61
C SER A 347 -48.59 -6.20 37.64
N ASN A 348 -48.60 -7.04 36.61
CA ASN A 348 -47.71 -6.95 35.46
C ASN A 348 -48.43 -7.42 34.18
N THR A 349 -48.15 -6.77 33.05
CA THR A 349 -48.60 -7.24 31.73
C THR A 349 -47.47 -8.00 31.05
N TYR A 350 -47.70 -9.28 30.75
CA TYR A 350 -46.71 -10.09 30.04
C TYR A 350 -46.72 -9.77 28.54
N TYR A 351 -45.58 -9.36 28.00
CA TYR A 351 -45.34 -9.29 26.56
C TYR A 351 -44.25 -10.29 26.20
N ALA A 352 -44.60 -11.25 25.35
CA ALA A 352 -43.65 -12.19 24.76
C ALA A 352 -42.64 -11.44 23.87
N PRO A 353 -41.41 -11.96 23.68
CA PRO A 353 -40.44 -11.34 22.80
C PRO A 353 -40.94 -11.18 21.35
N PRO A 354 -40.69 -10.03 20.70
CA PRO A 354 -40.97 -9.87 19.27
C PRO A 354 -40.10 -10.79 18.42
N ILE A 355 -40.71 -11.42 17.41
CA ILE A 355 -40.08 -12.41 16.52
C ILE A 355 -39.68 -11.76 15.20
N ILE A 356 -38.42 -11.92 14.78
CA ILE A 356 -37.94 -11.51 13.46
C ILE A 356 -38.55 -12.41 12.40
N GLN A 357 -39.36 -11.84 11.51
CA GLN A 357 -40.01 -12.54 10.41
C GLN A 357 -38.98 -12.89 9.33
N ARG A 358 -38.28 -11.90 8.78
CA ARG A 358 -37.29 -12.09 7.70
C ARG A 358 -36.05 -11.21 7.92
N LEU A 359 -34.90 -11.82 7.62
CA LEU A 359 -33.63 -11.15 7.36
C LEU A 359 -33.36 -11.25 5.85
N SER A 360 -32.79 -10.20 5.26
CA SER A 360 -32.38 -10.21 3.85
C SER A 360 -31.22 -9.26 3.63
N ASN A 361 -30.24 -9.69 2.83
CA ASN A 361 -29.15 -8.84 2.36
C ASN A 361 -29.73 -7.81 1.37
N THR A 362 -29.28 -6.56 1.46
CA THR A 362 -29.62 -5.46 0.54
C THR A 362 -28.36 -4.76 0.08
N THR A 363 -28.48 -3.84 -0.88
CA THR A 363 -27.36 -2.97 -1.32
C THR A 363 -26.77 -2.07 -0.22
N GLN A 364 -27.45 -1.93 0.93
CA GLN A 364 -27.05 -1.03 2.03
C GLN A 364 -26.66 -1.76 3.33
N GLY A 365 -26.89 -3.07 3.45
CA GLY A 365 -26.70 -3.80 4.71
C GLY A 365 -27.68 -4.96 4.91
N VAL A 366 -27.85 -5.38 6.16
CA VAL A 366 -28.84 -6.41 6.51
C VAL A 366 -30.18 -5.75 6.85
N LYS A 367 -31.22 -6.02 6.05
CA LYS A 367 -32.59 -5.61 6.38
C LYS A 367 -33.27 -6.63 7.30
N ILE A 368 -33.72 -6.16 8.46
CA ILE A 368 -34.45 -6.90 9.48
C ILE A 368 -35.91 -6.45 9.46
N THR A 369 -36.84 -7.42 9.44
CA THR A 369 -38.30 -7.16 9.38
C THR A 369 -39.04 -8.04 10.38
N TRP A 370 -40.06 -7.49 11.04
CA TRP A 370 -40.88 -8.17 12.04
C TRP A 370 -42.34 -7.71 11.97
N ASN A 371 -43.26 -8.47 12.56
CA ASN A 371 -44.64 -8.01 12.72
C ASN A 371 -44.74 -7.05 13.90
N ARG A 372 -45.54 -5.99 13.78
CA ARG A 372 -45.80 -5.08 14.90
C ARG A 372 -46.57 -5.81 16.01
N ALA A 373 -45.89 -6.07 17.13
CA ALA A 373 -46.49 -6.63 18.33
C ALA A 373 -47.55 -5.67 18.91
N LYS A 374 -48.67 -6.22 19.38
CA LYS A 374 -49.79 -5.43 19.91
C LYS A 374 -49.41 -4.85 21.28
N GLY A 375 -49.66 -3.55 21.44
CA GLY A 375 -49.17 -2.77 22.59
C GLY A 375 -47.75 -2.21 22.42
N ALA A 376 -47.01 -2.55 21.36
CA ALA A 376 -45.67 -2.01 21.13
C ALA A 376 -45.68 -0.55 20.67
N GLN A 377 -44.96 0.27 21.43
CA GLN A 377 -44.76 1.70 21.17
C GLN A 377 -43.48 1.94 20.38
N ALA A 378 -42.39 1.26 20.73
CA ALA A 378 -41.16 1.18 19.94
C ALA A 378 -40.38 -0.13 20.22
N TYR A 379 -39.31 -0.35 19.46
CA TYR A 379 -38.40 -1.49 19.55
C TYR A 379 -36.95 -1.05 19.74
N CYS A 380 -36.18 -1.81 20.53
CA CYS A 380 -34.72 -1.83 20.45
C CYS A 380 -34.28 -2.98 19.52
N VAL A 381 -33.43 -2.68 18.54
CA VAL A 381 -32.82 -3.67 17.64
C VAL A 381 -31.40 -4.00 18.12
N TYR A 382 -31.07 -5.28 18.17
CA TYR A 382 -29.78 -5.78 18.67
C TYR A 382 -29.08 -6.70 17.68
N ARG A 383 -27.74 -6.66 17.70
CA ARG A 383 -26.83 -7.57 16.98
C ARG A 383 -25.92 -8.29 17.99
N LYS A 384 -25.74 -9.59 17.83
CA LYS A 384 -24.87 -10.39 18.69
C LYS A 384 -23.40 -10.09 18.41
N THR A 385 -22.60 -10.00 19.46
CA THR A 385 -21.14 -9.80 19.43
C THR A 385 -20.49 -10.73 20.47
N ASN A 386 -19.16 -10.81 20.48
CA ASN A 386 -18.41 -11.59 21.47
C ASN A 386 -18.68 -11.12 22.92
N ASN A 387 -19.00 -9.84 23.11
CA ASN A 387 -19.33 -9.23 24.40
C ASN A 387 -20.84 -9.21 24.71
N GLY A 388 -21.64 -10.01 23.99
CA GLY A 388 -23.10 -10.06 24.12
C GLY A 388 -23.84 -9.21 23.09
N TRP A 389 -25.04 -8.74 23.43
CA TRP A 389 -25.94 -8.03 22.51
C TRP A 389 -25.63 -6.53 22.40
N LEU A 390 -25.09 -6.10 21.26
CA LEU A 390 -24.93 -4.69 20.91
C LEU A 390 -26.28 -4.11 20.46
N ARG A 391 -26.73 -3.00 21.05
CA ARG A 391 -27.92 -2.27 20.59
C ARG A 391 -27.54 -1.41 19.39
N LEU A 392 -28.18 -1.64 18.25
CA LEU A 392 -27.97 -0.88 17.02
C LEU A 392 -28.87 0.37 16.96
N ALA A 393 -30.17 0.21 17.26
CA ALA A 393 -31.14 1.27 17.07
C ALA A 393 -32.33 1.19 18.04
N LYS A 394 -33.05 2.31 18.17
CA LYS A 394 -34.43 2.39 18.64
C LYS A 394 -35.31 2.81 17.46
N THR A 395 -36.43 2.16 17.22
CA THR A 395 -37.36 2.51 16.12
C THR A 395 -38.81 2.26 16.50
N ALA A 396 -39.73 3.08 16.00
CA ALA A 396 -41.18 2.84 16.06
C ALA A 396 -41.67 1.97 14.89
N GLU A 397 -40.84 1.82 13.85
CA GLU A 397 -41.13 1.04 12.65
C GLU A 397 -41.05 -0.46 12.91
N SER A 398 -41.59 -1.23 11.96
CA SER A 398 -41.53 -2.70 11.95
C SER A 398 -40.40 -3.27 11.09
N GLU A 399 -39.45 -2.41 10.71
CA GLU A 399 -38.23 -2.77 9.99
C GLU A 399 -37.04 -1.89 10.38
N TYR A 400 -35.83 -2.38 10.10
CA TYR A 400 -34.57 -1.68 10.27
C TYR A 400 -33.52 -2.23 9.29
N ILE A 401 -32.56 -1.40 8.88
CA ILE A 401 -31.40 -1.85 8.08
C ILE A 401 -30.13 -1.60 8.91
N ASP A 402 -29.39 -2.67 9.20
CA ASP A 402 -28.06 -2.57 9.77
C ASP A 402 -27.04 -2.24 8.66
N THR A 403 -26.77 -0.95 8.47
CA THR A 403 -25.78 -0.43 7.52
C THR A 403 -24.34 -0.54 8.04
N THR A 404 -24.14 -1.13 9.23
CA THR A 404 -22.82 -1.37 9.84
C THR A 404 -22.41 -2.84 9.76
N ALA A 405 -23.10 -3.63 8.95
CA ALA A 405 -22.76 -5.01 8.65
C ALA A 405 -21.65 -5.05 7.57
N GLU A 406 -20.55 -5.73 7.85
CA GLU A 406 -19.44 -5.94 6.93
C GLU A 406 -19.63 -7.26 6.18
N SER A 407 -19.35 -7.26 4.87
CA SER A 407 -19.52 -8.44 4.01
C SER A 407 -18.68 -9.63 4.49
N GLY A 408 -19.21 -10.84 4.32
CA GLY A 408 -18.52 -12.09 4.65
C GLY A 408 -18.56 -12.46 6.13
N ASN A 409 -19.56 -11.98 6.87
CA ASN A 409 -19.74 -12.27 8.30
C ASN A 409 -21.17 -12.78 8.58
N THR A 410 -21.30 -13.70 9.53
CA THR A 410 -22.61 -14.14 10.06
C THR A 410 -23.06 -13.25 11.19
N TYR A 411 -24.18 -12.55 11.02
CA TYR A 411 -24.77 -11.70 12.04
C TYR A 411 -26.05 -12.33 12.60
N THR A 412 -26.18 -12.34 13.93
CA THR A 412 -27.40 -12.75 14.63
C THR A 412 -28.10 -11.52 15.21
N TYR A 413 -29.39 -11.35 14.92
CA TYR A 413 -30.19 -10.22 15.37
C TYR A 413 -31.29 -10.65 16.33
N THR A 414 -31.65 -9.78 17.27
CA THR A 414 -32.82 -9.95 18.14
C THR A 414 -33.47 -8.60 18.46
N LEU A 415 -34.68 -8.62 19.00
CA LEU A 415 -35.53 -7.46 19.19
C LEU A 415 -36.10 -7.42 20.62
N ARG A 416 -36.34 -6.23 21.16
CA ARG A 416 -37.11 -6.02 22.41
C ARG A 416 -38.12 -4.91 22.24
N MET A 417 -39.31 -5.05 22.83
CA MET A 417 -40.25 -3.95 22.99
C MET A 417 -39.78 -3.00 24.09
N ILE A 418 -39.95 -1.69 23.86
CA ILE A 418 -39.70 -0.62 24.84
C ILE A 418 -40.91 0.30 24.96
N THR A 419 -41.00 0.98 26.11
CA THR A 419 -41.98 2.04 26.39
C THR A 419 -41.78 3.27 25.49
N ALA A 420 -42.77 4.17 25.43
CA ALA A 420 -42.74 5.36 24.55
C ALA A 420 -41.60 6.37 24.86
N ASN A 421 -41.19 6.51 26.13
CA ASN A 421 -39.97 7.24 26.52
C ASN A 421 -38.67 6.47 26.16
N GLY A 422 -38.79 5.17 25.85
CA GLY A 422 -37.69 4.29 25.51
C GLY A 422 -36.76 3.95 26.68
N GLU A 423 -37.20 4.15 27.92
CA GLU A 423 -36.40 3.93 29.13
C GLU A 423 -36.52 2.50 29.65
N ASP A 424 -37.72 1.90 29.58
CA ASP A 424 -38.02 0.58 30.12
C ASP A 424 -38.24 -0.49 29.03
N PHE A 425 -37.83 -1.72 29.32
CA PHE A 425 -38.08 -2.89 28.48
C PHE A 425 -39.43 -3.53 28.83
N MET A 426 -40.33 -3.60 27.84
CA MET A 426 -41.65 -4.22 27.98
C MET A 426 -41.61 -5.74 27.73
N SER A 427 -40.66 -6.22 26.93
CA SER A 427 -40.47 -7.66 26.65
C SER A 427 -39.03 -8.08 26.93
N ASP A 428 -38.80 -9.40 27.01
CA ASP A 428 -37.46 -9.95 26.82
C ASP A 428 -37.07 -10.02 25.33
N TYR A 429 -35.93 -10.63 25.03
CA TYR A 429 -35.47 -10.97 23.68
C TYR A 429 -35.46 -12.50 23.46
N THR A 430 -35.41 -12.93 22.20
CA THR A 430 -35.17 -14.34 21.83
C THR A 430 -33.68 -14.61 21.59
N GLY A 431 -33.29 -15.89 21.45
CA GLY A 431 -31.96 -16.28 20.98
C GLY A 431 -31.52 -15.67 19.64
N GLY A 432 -32.46 -15.08 18.89
CA GLY A 432 -32.23 -14.31 17.68
C GLY A 432 -32.33 -15.13 16.39
N LYS A 433 -32.21 -14.43 15.27
CA LYS A 433 -32.19 -15.01 13.92
C LYS A 433 -30.86 -14.64 13.25
N ALA A 434 -30.22 -15.61 12.59
CA ALA A 434 -28.92 -15.42 11.94
C ALA A 434 -29.06 -15.27 10.41
N ILE A 435 -28.13 -14.53 9.81
CA ILE A 435 -27.92 -14.41 8.36
C ILE A 435 -26.44 -14.21 8.07
N PHE A 436 -25.94 -14.78 6.98
CA PHE A 436 -24.64 -14.46 6.42
C PHE A 436 -24.79 -13.26 5.48
N TYR A 437 -24.13 -12.14 5.79
CA TYR A 437 -24.23 -10.93 5.00
C TYR A 437 -23.19 -10.92 3.87
N VAL A 438 -23.65 -10.75 2.64
CA VAL A 438 -22.81 -10.48 1.47
C VAL A 438 -23.30 -9.19 0.82
N ALA A 439 -22.41 -8.22 0.66
CA ALA A 439 -22.71 -6.94 0.04
C ALA A 439 -23.06 -7.10 -1.45
N ALA A 440 -23.81 -6.16 -2.00
CA ALA A 440 -24.02 -6.10 -3.45
C ALA A 440 -22.71 -5.64 -4.15
N PRO A 441 -22.31 -6.24 -5.28
CA PRO A 441 -21.22 -5.72 -6.10
C PRO A 441 -21.52 -4.33 -6.66
N THR A 442 -20.49 -3.50 -6.70
CA THR A 442 -20.50 -2.15 -7.31
C THR A 442 -19.58 -2.20 -8.52
N ILE A 443 -20.05 -1.82 -9.71
CA ILE A 443 -19.19 -1.71 -10.89
C ILE A 443 -18.24 -0.53 -10.67
N LYS A 444 -16.93 -0.79 -10.76
CA LYS A 444 -15.84 0.16 -10.56
C LYS A 444 -15.53 0.93 -11.84
N SER A 445 -15.44 0.23 -12.96
CA SER A 445 -15.26 0.83 -14.28
C SER A 445 -15.98 0.05 -15.37
N ILE A 446 -16.33 0.77 -16.44
CA ILE A 446 -16.73 0.20 -17.71
C ILE A 446 -15.86 0.87 -18.78
N GLU A 447 -15.12 0.07 -19.55
CA GLU A 447 -14.17 0.53 -20.55
C GLU A 447 -14.53 -0.02 -21.94
N ASN A 448 -14.60 0.86 -22.93
CA ASN A 448 -14.74 0.46 -24.34
C ASN A 448 -13.38 0.03 -24.87
N LEU A 449 -13.23 -1.26 -25.20
CA LEU A 449 -12.05 -1.81 -25.89
C LEU A 449 -12.20 -1.62 -27.41
N SER A 450 -11.43 -2.36 -28.23
CA SER A 450 -11.48 -2.25 -29.70
C SER A 450 -12.75 -2.85 -30.31
N ASP A 451 -13.29 -3.90 -29.72
CA ASP A 451 -14.42 -4.69 -30.24
C ASP A 451 -15.45 -5.08 -29.16
N SER A 452 -15.23 -4.67 -27.91
CA SER A 452 -15.89 -5.21 -26.72
C SER A 452 -15.91 -4.20 -25.58
N VAL A 453 -16.65 -4.52 -24.51
CA VAL A 453 -16.72 -3.70 -23.29
C VAL A 453 -16.17 -4.48 -22.10
N LYS A 454 -15.10 -3.98 -21.47
CA LYS A 454 -14.58 -4.53 -20.20
C LYS A 454 -15.29 -3.89 -19.01
N ILE A 455 -15.76 -4.72 -18.10
CA ILE A 455 -16.47 -4.33 -16.87
C ILE A 455 -15.61 -4.82 -15.70
N THR A 456 -15.31 -3.96 -14.74
CA THR A 456 -14.55 -4.33 -13.52
C THR A 456 -15.34 -3.96 -12.26
N TRP A 457 -15.12 -4.73 -11.19
CA TRP A 457 -15.68 -4.47 -9.86
C TRP A 457 -14.67 -4.88 -8.78
N GLU A 458 -14.94 -4.51 -7.53
CA GLU A 458 -14.10 -4.95 -6.40
C GLU A 458 -14.54 -6.32 -5.86
N PRO A 459 -13.61 -7.15 -5.34
CA PRO A 459 -13.97 -8.42 -4.73
C PRO A 459 -14.85 -8.24 -3.49
N ILE A 460 -15.91 -9.04 -3.39
CA ILE A 460 -16.86 -9.00 -2.28
C ILE A 460 -16.61 -10.20 -1.36
N LYS A 461 -16.11 -9.94 -0.15
CA LYS A 461 -15.88 -10.97 0.87
C LYS A 461 -17.17 -11.77 1.13
N GLY A 462 -17.10 -13.09 1.00
CA GLY A 462 -18.25 -14.00 1.12
C GLY A 462 -18.97 -14.32 -0.19
N ALA A 463 -18.51 -13.80 -1.34
CA ALA A 463 -18.91 -14.28 -2.66
C ALA A 463 -17.90 -15.31 -3.19
N SER A 464 -18.40 -16.38 -3.82
CA SER A 464 -17.58 -17.37 -4.54
C SER A 464 -17.53 -17.08 -6.04
N PHE A 465 -18.62 -16.58 -6.60
CA PHE A 465 -18.71 -16.14 -8.00
C PHE A 465 -19.57 -14.87 -8.13
N TYR A 466 -19.52 -14.27 -9.31
CA TYR A 466 -20.31 -13.12 -9.71
C TYR A 466 -21.11 -13.47 -10.97
N ARG A 467 -22.40 -13.15 -10.99
CA ARG A 467 -23.25 -13.27 -12.19
C ARG A 467 -23.47 -11.88 -12.78
N ILE A 468 -23.01 -11.70 -14.02
CA ILE A 468 -23.06 -10.44 -14.77
C ILE A 468 -24.29 -10.46 -15.67
N TYR A 469 -25.00 -9.33 -15.73
CA TYR A 469 -26.19 -9.14 -16.56
C TYR A 469 -26.09 -7.85 -17.37
N TYR A 470 -26.73 -7.84 -18.54
CA TYR A 470 -27.19 -6.60 -19.17
C TYR A 470 -28.71 -6.51 -19.12
N LYS A 471 -29.26 -5.31 -19.23
CA LYS A 471 -30.70 -5.07 -19.27
C LYS A 471 -31.21 -5.17 -20.70
N SER A 472 -32.17 -6.04 -20.94
CA SER A 472 -32.94 -6.10 -22.19
C SER A 472 -34.38 -5.63 -21.96
N GLY A 473 -35.19 -5.54 -23.02
CA GLY A 473 -36.61 -5.13 -22.91
C GLY A 473 -37.45 -6.04 -22.00
N ASN A 474 -36.99 -7.27 -21.71
CA ASN A 474 -37.65 -8.23 -20.82
C ASN A 474 -37.04 -8.25 -19.40
N GLY A 475 -36.10 -7.34 -19.09
CA GLY A 475 -35.41 -7.26 -17.81
C GLY A 475 -33.95 -7.74 -17.87
N TRP A 476 -33.39 -8.11 -16.72
CA TRP A 476 -31.98 -8.51 -16.59
C TRP A 476 -31.69 -9.85 -17.28
N THR A 477 -30.80 -9.81 -18.27
CA THR A 477 -30.41 -10.94 -19.11
C THR A 477 -28.97 -11.34 -18.80
N ARG A 478 -28.73 -12.60 -18.46
CA ARG A 478 -27.41 -13.12 -18.04
C ARG A 478 -26.41 -13.03 -19.19
N LEU A 479 -25.22 -12.52 -18.89
CA LEU A 479 -24.03 -12.59 -19.75
C LEU A 479 -23.16 -13.80 -19.36
N ALA A 480 -22.73 -13.87 -18.09
CA ALA A 480 -21.85 -14.92 -17.59
C ALA A 480 -21.99 -15.12 -16.07
N SER A 481 -21.47 -16.25 -15.57
CA SER A 481 -20.95 -16.36 -14.19
C SER A 481 -19.41 -16.34 -14.28
N LYS A 482 -18.72 -15.63 -13.38
CA LYS A 482 -17.25 -15.55 -13.32
C LYS A 482 -16.77 -15.55 -11.86
N TYR A 483 -15.59 -16.13 -11.60
CA TYR A 483 -14.93 -16.06 -10.29
C TYR A 483 -14.02 -14.81 -10.19
N LEU A 484 -13.44 -14.37 -11.31
CA LEU A 484 -12.72 -13.11 -11.44
C LEU A 484 -13.65 -11.90 -11.22
N THR A 485 -13.07 -10.78 -10.84
CA THR A 485 -13.76 -9.50 -10.63
C THR A 485 -13.76 -8.60 -11.87
N GLU A 486 -13.69 -9.22 -13.05
CA GLU A 486 -13.81 -8.58 -14.34
C GLU A 486 -14.55 -9.47 -15.36
N TYR A 487 -15.14 -8.83 -16.37
CA TYR A 487 -15.82 -9.49 -17.48
C TYR A 487 -15.77 -8.64 -18.74
N THR A 488 -15.45 -9.24 -19.88
CA THR A 488 -15.48 -8.59 -21.19
C THR A 488 -16.72 -9.04 -21.97
N ASP A 489 -17.65 -8.11 -22.21
CA ASP A 489 -18.80 -8.30 -23.08
C ASP A 489 -18.39 -8.08 -24.55
N THR A 490 -18.17 -9.18 -25.27
CA THR A 490 -17.86 -9.21 -26.71
C THR A 490 -19.10 -9.21 -27.60
N SER A 491 -20.30 -9.16 -27.02
CA SER A 491 -21.57 -9.25 -27.75
C SER A 491 -22.21 -7.89 -28.06
N VAL A 492 -21.55 -6.81 -27.67
CA VAL A 492 -21.93 -5.41 -27.98
C VAL A 492 -21.77 -5.08 -29.46
N LYS A 493 -22.60 -4.17 -29.97
CA LYS A 493 -22.54 -3.66 -31.34
C LYS A 493 -22.16 -2.18 -31.36
N ASP A 494 -21.59 -1.72 -32.47
CA ASP A 494 -21.16 -0.34 -32.61
C ASP A 494 -22.32 0.65 -32.46
N GLY A 495 -22.21 1.59 -31.52
CA GLY A 495 -23.25 2.51 -31.08
C GLY A 495 -24.41 1.87 -30.30
N GLU A 496 -24.21 0.72 -29.66
CA GLU A 496 -25.18 0.09 -28.76
C GLU A 496 -25.00 0.58 -27.31
N THR A 497 -26.10 1.03 -26.70
CA THR A 497 -26.15 1.38 -25.27
C THR A 497 -26.67 0.20 -24.45
N ARG A 498 -25.94 -0.21 -23.41
CA ARG A 498 -26.35 -1.24 -22.44
C ARG A 498 -26.32 -0.71 -21.02
N GLU A 499 -27.16 -1.29 -20.17
CA GLU A 499 -27.13 -1.10 -18.71
C GLU A 499 -26.69 -2.43 -18.07
N TYR A 500 -25.68 -2.39 -17.21
CA TYR A 500 -25.07 -3.58 -16.61
C TYR A 500 -25.31 -3.65 -15.10
N THR A 501 -25.43 -4.86 -14.56
CA THR A 501 -25.45 -5.11 -13.11
C THR A 501 -24.84 -6.47 -12.77
N ILE A 502 -24.42 -6.63 -11.51
CA ILE A 502 -23.64 -7.79 -11.05
C ILE A 502 -24.19 -8.26 -9.69
N ARG A 503 -24.19 -9.57 -9.47
CA ARG A 503 -24.73 -10.19 -8.25
C ARG A 503 -23.84 -11.33 -7.74
N CYS A 504 -23.59 -11.39 -6.44
CA CYS A 504 -22.80 -12.45 -5.82
C CYS A 504 -23.53 -13.79 -5.78
N LEU A 505 -22.76 -14.86 -5.94
CA LEU A 505 -23.17 -16.25 -5.78
C LEU A 505 -22.32 -16.94 -4.70
N ASP A 506 -22.88 -17.96 -4.05
CA ASP A 506 -22.08 -18.95 -3.30
C ASP A 506 -21.48 -20.03 -4.23
N GLU A 507 -20.76 -20.97 -3.63
CA GLU A 507 -20.15 -22.13 -4.28
C GLU A 507 -21.17 -23.04 -5.01
N ASN A 508 -22.46 -22.95 -4.65
CA ASN A 508 -23.57 -23.72 -5.21
C ASN A 508 -24.38 -22.91 -6.26
N GLU A 509 -23.82 -21.79 -6.76
CA GLU A 509 -24.46 -20.84 -7.68
C GLU A 509 -25.78 -20.20 -7.18
N ASN A 510 -26.06 -20.21 -5.86
CA ASN A 510 -27.19 -19.50 -5.26
C ASN A 510 -26.88 -18.03 -5.04
N PHE A 511 -27.89 -17.16 -5.19
CA PHE A 511 -27.71 -15.73 -4.93
C PHE A 511 -27.57 -15.42 -3.44
N VAL A 512 -26.38 -14.94 -3.03
CA VAL A 512 -26.10 -14.56 -1.63
C VAL A 512 -26.17 -13.06 -1.37
N SER A 513 -26.11 -12.22 -2.39
CA SER A 513 -26.28 -10.76 -2.28
C SER A 513 -27.56 -10.26 -2.95
N ASP A 514 -27.89 -9.00 -2.68
CA ASP A 514 -28.71 -8.18 -3.57
C ASP A 514 -27.84 -7.65 -4.75
N PHE A 515 -28.40 -6.80 -5.60
CA PHE A 515 -27.70 -6.20 -6.75
C PHE A 515 -28.22 -4.78 -7.02
N ASP A 516 -27.54 -4.03 -7.89
CA ASP A 516 -28.06 -2.73 -8.35
C ASP A 516 -29.20 -2.94 -9.34
N HIS A 517 -30.41 -2.50 -8.97
CA HIS A 517 -31.63 -2.60 -9.78
C HIS A 517 -31.75 -1.50 -10.84
N ILE A 518 -30.95 -0.43 -10.75
CA ILE A 518 -30.84 0.62 -11.77
C ILE A 518 -29.84 0.15 -12.83
N GLY A 519 -28.60 -0.11 -12.39
CA GLY A 519 -27.47 -0.55 -13.20
C GLY A 519 -26.70 0.57 -13.89
N TYR A 520 -25.54 0.20 -14.43
CA TYR A 520 -24.54 1.12 -14.96
C TYR A 520 -24.65 1.20 -16.47
N ARG A 521 -24.98 2.38 -16.99
CA ARG A 521 -25.18 2.62 -18.42
C ARG A 521 -23.85 2.93 -19.12
N ASN A 522 -23.58 2.25 -20.23
CA ASN A 522 -22.47 2.56 -21.13
C ASN A 522 -22.93 2.47 -22.60
N THR A 523 -22.31 3.24 -23.50
CA THR A 523 -22.49 3.10 -24.95
C THR A 523 -21.18 2.69 -25.59
N PHE A 524 -21.17 1.56 -26.29
CA PHE A 524 -20.00 1.07 -26.98
C PHE A 524 -19.85 1.74 -28.35
N TYR A 525 -18.69 2.32 -28.62
CA TYR A 525 -18.30 2.82 -29.94
C TYR A 525 -16.97 2.20 -30.36
N LYS A 526 -16.88 1.72 -31.60
CA LYS A 526 -15.63 1.21 -32.15
C LYS A 526 -14.58 2.32 -32.29
N PRO A 527 -13.28 2.02 -32.12
CA PRO A 527 -12.21 2.99 -32.28
C PRO A 527 -12.15 3.52 -33.73
N PRO A 528 -12.07 4.85 -33.94
CA PRO A 528 -11.91 5.45 -35.26
C PRO A 528 -10.59 5.02 -35.94
N VAL A 529 -10.65 4.67 -37.22
CA VAL A 529 -9.52 4.15 -38.00
C VAL A 529 -8.88 5.27 -38.83
N ILE A 530 -7.54 5.36 -38.84
CA ILE A 530 -6.84 6.22 -39.81
C ILE A 530 -6.96 5.57 -41.19
N ASP A 531 -7.55 6.26 -42.15
CA ASP A 531 -7.72 5.74 -43.52
C ASP A 531 -6.49 6.00 -44.37
N THR A 532 -5.92 7.21 -44.29
CA THR A 532 -4.64 7.51 -44.94
C THR A 532 -3.72 8.32 -44.04
N ILE A 533 -2.43 7.97 -44.12
CA ILE A 533 -1.28 8.69 -43.54
C ILE A 533 -0.35 9.05 -44.70
N ARG A 534 0.08 10.32 -44.78
CA ARG A 534 0.95 10.81 -45.86
C ARG A 534 1.93 11.85 -45.32
N GLY A 535 3.21 11.66 -45.59
CA GLY A 535 4.21 12.71 -45.39
C GLY A 535 4.20 13.72 -46.53
N SER A 536 4.72 14.91 -46.25
CA SER A 536 4.92 16.00 -47.21
C SER A 536 6.05 16.92 -46.74
N GLY A 537 6.36 17.98 -47.49
CA GLY A 537 7.24 19.06 -47.03
C GLY A 537 6.82 19.69 -45.69
N ASP A 538 5.51 19.78 -45.44
CA ASP A 538 4.92 20.50 -44.30
C ASP A 538 4.73 19.65 -43.03
N GLY A 539 4.92 18.33 -43.11
CA GLY A 539 4.72 17.39 -42.00
C GLY A 539 3.98 16.12 -42.41
N VAL A 540 3.35 15.45 -41.43
CA VAL A 540 2.56 14.22 -41.65
C VAL A 540 1.07 14.51 -41.56
N THR A 541 0.33 14.28 -42.63
CA THR A 541 -1.14 14.42 -42.67
C THR A 541 -1.83 13.07 -42.45
N LEU A 542 -2.78 13.07 -41.53
CA LEU A 542 -3.68 11.97 -41.16
C LEU A 542 -5.10 12.31 -41.61
N THR A 543 -5.84 11.30 -42.05
CA THR A 543 -7.25 11.40 -42.46
C THR A 543 -8.03 10.18 -41.98
N TRP A 544 -9.28 10.39 -41.56
CA TRP A 544 -10.17 9.34 -41.07
C TRP A 544 -11.65 9.68 -41.31
N ASP A 545 -12.46 8.70 -41.67
CA ASP A 545 -13.91 8.82 -41.75
C ASP A 545 -14.52 9.20 -40.39
N ARG A 546 -15.63 9.96 -40.41
CA ARG A 546 -16.29 10.38 -39.16
C ARG A 546 -16.98 9.17 -38.51
N ALA A 547 -16.36 8.64 -37.45
CA ALA A 547 -16.89 7.55 -36.67
C ALA A 547 -18.27 7.85 -36.07
N LYS A 548 -19.07 6.79 -35.91
CA LYS A 548 -20.44 6.86 -35.39
C LYS A 548 -20.44 7.41 -33.97
N GLY A 549 -21.25 8.43 -33.71
CA GLY A 549 -21.36 9.05 -32.38
C GLY A 549 -20.15 9.90 -31.98
N ALA A 550 -19.20 10.16 -32.89
CA ALA A 550 -18.07 11.05 -32.60
C ALA A 550 -18.53 12.50 -32.37
N GLU A 551 -18.20 13.03 -31.20
CA GLU A 551 -18.23 14.45 -30.90
C GLU A 551 -16.89 15.08 -31.31
N ASP A 552 -15.82 14.72 -30.59
CA ASP A 552 -14.42 15.10 -30.83
C ASP A 552 -13.50 13.87 -30.97
N TYR A 553 -12.28 14.10 -31.48
CA TYR A 553 -11.18 13.14 -31.51
C TYR A 553 -9.95 13.68 -30.78
N ARG A 554 -9.21 12.80 -30.08
CA ARG A 554 -7.81 13.07 -29.70
C ARG A 554 -6.84 12.27 -30.56
N VAL A 555 -5.84 12.96 -31.11
CA VAL A 555 -4.80 12.39 -31.98
C VAL A 555 -3.49 12.31 -31.20
N TYR A 556 -2.85 11.14 -31.26
CA TYR A 556 -1.63 10.84 -30.52
C TYR A 556 -0.49 10.39 -31.45
N ARG A 557 0.75 10.65 -31.06
CA ARG A 557 1.98 10.14 -31.70
C ARG A 557 2.91 9.50 -30.68
N LYS A 558 3.61 8.43 -31.08
CA LYS A 558 4.82 7.95 -30.38
C LYS A 558 5.93 7.65 -31.39
N SER A 559 7.17 7.76 -30.95
CA SER A 559 8.33 7.19 -31.64
C SER A 559 8.57 5.76 -31.15
N VAL A 560 9.50 5.03 -31.78
CA VAL A 560 10.00 3.76 -31.24
C VAL A 560 10.56 3.99 -29.82
N GLY A 561 10.29 3.08 -28.88
CA GLY A 561 10.70 3.20 -27.48
C GLY A 561 9.98 4.26 -26.64
N SER A 562 9.14 5.13 -27.22
CA SER A 562 8.49 6.23 -26.49
C SER A 562 7.04 5.94 -26.07
N SER A 563 6.56 6.67 -25.06
CA SER A 563 5.14 6.75 -24.71
C SER A 563 4.34 7.59 -25.71
N TRP A 564 3.01 7.46 -25.68
CA TRP A 564 2.09 8.23 -26.53
C TRP A 564 1.95 9.69 -26.08
N LYS A 565 2.31 10.62 -26.95
CA LYS A 565 2.13 12.07 -26.78
C LYS A 565 0.85 12.52 -27.46
N LEU A 566 0.00 13.26 -26.75
CA LEU A 566 -1.15 13.97 -27.33
C LEU A 566 -0.65 15.09 -28.26
N LEU A 567 -1.13 15.11 -29.50
CA LEU A 567 -0.83 16.16 -30.47
C LEU A 567 -1.93 17.22 -30.52
N THR A 568 -3.20 16.78 -30.58
CA THR A 568 -4.34 17.70 -30.67
C THR A 568 -5.65 17.03 -30.22
N GLN A 569 -6.66 17.87 -30.00
CA GLN A 569 -8.08 17.49 -29.98
C GLN A 569 -8.81 18.25 -31.10
N THR A 570 -9.66 17.58 -31.87
CA THR A 570 -10.42 18.20 -32.97
C THR A 570 -11.70 17.46 -33.31
N ASP A 571 -12.70 18.22 -33.75
CA ASP A 571 -13.97 17.80 -34.33
C ASP A 571 -13.85 17.33 -35.80
N LYS A 572 -12.68 17.55 -36.43
CA LYS A 572 -12.41 17.27 -37.85
C LYS A 572 -12.02 15.82 -38.11
N SER A 573 -12.15 15.43 -39.38
CA SER A 573 -11.75 14.13 -39.94
C SER A 573 -10.32 14.13 -40.51
N SER A 574 -9.50 15.12 -40.15
CA SER A 574 -8.11 15.24 -40.62
C SER A 574 -7.24 16.08 -39.67
N PHE A 575 -5.95 15.77 -39.65
CA PHE A 575 -4.95 16.52 -38.89
C PHE A 575 -3.58 16.46 -39.58
N THR A 576 -2.83 17.56 -39.57
CA THR A 576 -1.44 17.61 -40.06
C THR A 576 -0.50 17.88 -38.90
N ASP A 577 0.36 16.91 -38.59
CA ASP A 577 1.44 17.05 -37.62
C ASP A 577 2.64 17.76 -38.26
N THR A 578 2.72 19.07 -38.05
CA THR A 578 3.84 19.92 -38.44
C THR A 578 5.03 19.84 -37.46
N THR A 579 4.89 19.08 -36.36
CA THR A 579 5.92 18.86 -35.33
C THR A 579 6.61 17.51 -35.46
N TYR A 580 6.36 16.82 -36.58
CA TYR A 580 6.99 15.55 -36.90
C TYR A 580 8.47 15.75 -37.28
N GLU A 581 9.33 14.97 -36.62
CA GLU A 581 10.77 14.98 -36.87
C GLU A 581 11.11 14.10 -38.07
N LYS A 582 11.71 14.71 -39.10
CA LYS A 582 11.95 14.05 -40.39
C LYS A 582 13.07 13.01 -40.26
N GLY A 583 12.82 11.81 -40.78
CA GLY A 583 13.69 10.64 -40.65
C GLY A 583 13.42 9.77 -39.42
N THR A 584 12.44 10.09 -38.58
CA THR A 584 12.10 9.30 -37.38
C THR A 584 10.85 8.45 -37.63
N LEU A 585 10.91 7.13 -37.37
CA LEU A 585 9.72 6.27 -37.47
C LEU A 585 8.73 6.60 -36.35
N CYS A 586 7.55 7.09 -36.70
CA CYS A 586 6.48 7.42 -35.75
C CYS A 586 5.22 6.61 -36.01
N TYR A 587 4.51 6.31 -34.92
CA TYR A 587 3.18 5.70 -34.89
C TYR A 587 2.17 6.77 -34.51
N TYR A 588 1.00 6.75 -35.14
CA TYR A 588 -0.12 7.65 -34.90
C TYR A 588 -1.38 6.84 -34.62
N THR A 589 -2.18 7.27 -33.64
CA THR A 589 -3.51 6.71 -33.37
C THR A 589 -4.47 7.79 -32.91
N LEU A 590 -5.77 7.51 -32.95
CA LEU A 590 -6.79 8.41 -32.41
C LEU A 590 -7.90 7.64 -31.69
N ARG A 591 -8.64 8.37 -30.86
CA ARG A 591 -9.87 7.90 -30.20
C ARG A 591 -10.89 9.01 -30.06
N MET A 592 -12.16 8.64 -29.95
CA MET A 592 -13.25 9.57 -29.68
C MET A 592 -13.22 10.04 -28.23
N ILE A 593 -13.55 11.31 -28.02
CA ILE A 593 -13.74 11.94 -26.71
C ILE A 593 -15.02 12.78 -26.74
N SER A 594 -15.66 12.93 -25.57
CA SER A 594 -16.75 13.87 -25.42
C SER A 594 -16.30 15.32 -25.68
N SER A 595 -17.21 16.14 -26.19
CA SER A 595 -16.97 17.56 -26.51
C SER A 595 -16.56 18.41 -25.29
N ASP A 596 -17.00 18.05 -24.10
CA ASP A 596 -16.58 18.65 -22.82
C ASP A 596 -15.21 18.14 -22.32
N SER A 597 -14.57 17.22 -23.07
CA SER A 597 -13.31 16.56 -22.75
C SER A 597 -13.30 15.70 -21.47
N SER A 598 -14.47 15.40 -20.90
CA SER A 598 -14.58 14.70 -19.61
C SER A 598 -14.29 13.21 -19.66
N HIS A 599 -14.62 12.52 -20.77
CA HIS A 599 -14.45 11.07 -20.89
C HIS A 599 -14.20 10.59 -22.32
N PHE A 600 -13.50 9.47 -22.45
CA PHE A 600 -13.28 8.81 -23.73
C PHE A 600 -14.49 7.99 -24.14
N MET A 601 -14.92 8.13 -25.39
CA MET A 601 -16.09 7.44 -25.93
C MET A 601 -15.70 6.14 -26.65
N SER A 602 -14.44 6.01 -27.07
CA SER A 602 -13.87 4.80 -27.67
C SER A 602 -12.47 4.50 -27.11
N SER A 603 -12.02 3.27 -27.32
CA SER A 603 -10.58 2.95 -27.32
C SER A 603 -9.86 3.66 -28.48
N HIS A 604 -8.54 3.51 -28.52
CA HIS A 604 -7.72 3.67 -29.72
C HIS A 604 -7.40 2.30 -30.33
N ASN A 605 -7.21 2.23 -31.65
CA ASN A 605 -6.72 1.01 -32.33
C ASN A 605 -5.20 1.03 -32.48
N GLY A 606 -4.65 0.01 -33.17
CA GLY A 606 -3.21 -0.11 -33.47
C GLY A 606 -2.62 1.04 -34.30
N GLY A 607 -3.45 1.93 -34.85
CA GLY A 607 -3.01 3.14 -35.53
C GLY A 607 -2.38 2.89 -36.91
N ARG A 608 -1.51 3.81 -37.33
CA ARG A 608 -0.63 3.66 -38.50
C ARG A 608 0.74 4.24 -38.20
N SER A 609 1.78 3.65 -38.80
CA SER A 609 3.12 4.21 -38.79
C SER A 609 3.46 4.93 -40.09
N ILE A 610 4.44 5.83 -40.03
CA ILE A 610 5.13 6.40 -41.19
C ILE A 610 6.57 6.78 -40.82
N LEU A 611 7.46 6.58 -41.78
CA LEU A 611 8.81 7.16 -41.82
C LEU A 611 8.82 8.15 -43.00
N TRP A 612 9.23 9.39 -42.75
CA TRP A 612 9.28 10.43 -43.78
C TRP A 612 10.52 11.30 -43.62
N CYS A 613 11.42 11.23 -44.58
CA CYS A 613 12.72 11.88 -44.61
C CYS A 613 12.61 13.35 -45.02
N ALA A 614 13.69 14.11 -44.79
CA ALA A 614 13.87 15.40 -45.43
C ALA A 614 14.01 15.22 -46.96
N THR A 615 13.57 16.20 -47.75
CA THR A 615 13.83 16.19 -49.20
C THR A 615 15.34 16.35 -49.44
N PRO A 616 16.01 15.37 -50.06
CA PRO A 616 17.44 15.46 -50.37
C PRO A 616 17.69 16.58 -51.38
N ARG A 617 18.89 17.16 -51.30
CA ARG A 617 19.37 18.22 -52.20
C ARG A 617 20.83 17.97 -52.54
N PHE A 618 21.25 18.32 -53.75
CA PHE A 618 22.66 18.26 -54.13
C PHE A 618 23.48 19.26 -53.31
N SER A 619 24.56 18.80 -52.69
CA SER A 619 25.57 19.66 -52.05
C SER A 619 26.58 20.17 -53.08
N SER A 620 26.88 19.39 -54.12
CA SER A 620 27.62 19.84 -55.30
C SER A 620 27.24 19.08 -56.57
N ILE A 621 27.50 19.70 -57.72
CA ILE A 621 27.58 19.02 -59.02
C ILE A 621 28.88 19.46 -59.67
N THR A 622 29.75 18.52 -60.04
CA THR A 622 31.04 18.81 -60.68
C THR A 622 31.17 18.07 -62.00
N ASN A 623 32.09 18.54 -62.85
CA ASN A 623 32.50 17.81 -64.04
C ASN A 623 33.48 16.70 -63.67
N SER A 624 33.70 15.78 -64.61
CA SER A 624 34.76 14.76 -64.56
C SER A 624 35.00 14.25 -65.98
N GLU A 625 36.08 13.50 -66.23
CA GLU A 625 36.32 12.88 -67.53
C GLU A 625 35.19 11.91 -67.98
N ASN A 626 34.40 11.40 -67.03
CA ASN A 626 33.42 10.34 -67.27
C ASN A 626 31.95 10.78 -67.12
N GLY A 627 31.68 12.09 -66.98
CA GLY A 627 30.33 12.63 -66.83
C GLY A 627 30.19 13.63 -65.67
N ALA A 628 28.95 14.03 -65.37
CA ALA A 628 28.67 14.94 -64.26
C ALA A 628 28.52 14.16 -62.95
N ILE A 629 29.34 14.48 -61.94
CA ILE A 629 29.27 13.88 -60.60
C ILE A 629 28.27 14.69 -59.79
N LEU A 630 27.18 14.03 -59.39
CA LEU A 630 26.12 14.57 -58.54
C LEU A 630 26.40 14.12 -57.10
N SER A 631 26.52 15.04 -56.15
CA SER A 631 26.79 14.74 -54.73
C SER A 631 25.73 15.35 -53.82
N TRP A 632 25.35 14.67 -52.75
CA TRP A 632 24.40 15.14 -51.74
C TRP A 632 24.79 14.66 -50.34
N GLU A 633 24.24 15.29 -49.30
CA GLU A 633 24.44 14.82 -47.92
C GLU A 633 23.56 13.61 -47.59
N PRO A 634 24.02 12.69 -46.71
CA PRO A 634 23.18 11.62 -46.19
C PRO A 634 21.91 12.18 -45.51
N VAL A 635 20.75 11.62 -45.83
CA VAL A 635 19.48 11.96 -45.19
C VAL A 635 19.10 10.87 -44.19
N HIS A 636 18.89 11.27 -42.94
CA HIS A 636 18.47 10.38 -41.86
C HIS A 636 17.17 9.62 -42.21
N GLY A 637 17.17 8.31 -41.97
CA GLY A 637 16.06 7.40 -42.26
C GLY A 637 15.89 6.98 -43.73
N ALA A 638 16.81 7.33 -44.64
CA ALA A 638 16.75 6.91 -46.04
C ALA A 638 17.60 5.67 -46.31
N ASP A 639 16.98 4.57 -46.76
CA ASP A 639 17.71 3.34 -47.13
C ASP A 639 18.47 3.50 -48.47
N ALA A 640 17.92 4.28 -49.40
CA ALA A 640 18.55 4.61 -50.67
C ALA A 640 18.02 5.93 -51.27
N TYR A 641 18.67 6.37 -52.34
CA TYR A 641 18.35 7.58 -53.10
C TYR A 641 18.01 7.25 -54.55
N ARG A 642 16.90 7.81 -55.05
CA ARG A 642 16.50 7.73 -56.46
C ARG A 642 16.78 9.07 -57.13
N VAL A 643 17.68 9.05 -58.11
CA VAL A 643 18.19 10.26 -58.81
C VAL A 643 17.51 10.39 -60.17
N TYR A 644 17.22 11.61 -60.59
CA TYR A 644 16.48 11.92 -61.81
C TYR A 644 17.12 13.08 -62.59
N TYR A 645 16.90 13.11 -63.90
CA TYR A 645 17.04 14.32 -64.73
C TYR A 645 15.69 14.72 -65.34
N ARG A 646 15.56 15.98 -65.77
CA ARG A 646 14.34 16.50 -66.41
C ARG A 646 14.42 16.35 -67.93
N SER A 647 13.39 15.75 -68.52
CA SER A 647 13.19 15.71 -69.98
C SER A 647 11.81 16.29 -70.31
N GLY A 648 11.79 17.49 -70.90
CA GLY A 648 10.57 18.26 -71.07
C GLY A 648 9.86 18.53 -69.72
N ASN A 649 8.62 18.06 -69.59
CA ASN A 649 7.84 18.19 -68.36
C ASN A 649 8.03 17.05 -67.35
N GLU A 650 8.71 15.97 -67.73
CA GLU A 650 8.83 14.75 -66.91
C GLU A 650 10.19 14.60 -66.22
N TRP A 651 10.20 13.92 -65.08
CA TRP A 651 11.42 13.53 -64.37
C TRP A 651 11.75 12.07 -64.71
N ILE A 652 12.85 11.87 -65.45
CA ILE A 652 13.32 10.56 -65.89
C ILE A 652 14.36 10.04 -64.89
N ARG A 653 14.18 8.83 -64.38
CA ARG A 653 15.09 8.21 -63.40
C ARG A 653 16.43 7.86 -64.06
N LEU A 654 17.52 8.33 -63.46
CA LEU A 654 18.89 7.90 -63.78
C LEU A 654 19.22 6.60 -63.03
N THR A 655 19.11 6.60 -61.70
CA THR A 655 19.53 5.47 -60.87
C THR A 655 18.69 5.31 -59.59
N THR A 656 18.96 4.23 -58.85
CA THR A 656 18.69 4.14 -57.40
C THR A 656 19.96 3.60 -56.74
N THR A 657 20.51 4.34 -55.76
CA THR A 657 21.81 4.06 -55.14
C THR A 657 21.74 4.25 -53.62
N GLN A 658 22.49 3.44 -52.86
CA GLN A 658 22.67 3.62 -51.41
C GLN A 658 23.75 4.67 -51.09
N GLY A 659 24.67 4.92 -52.03
CA GLY A 659 25.70 5.94 -51.88
C GLY A 659 25.14 7.35 -51.99
N THR A 660 25.91 8.33 -51.52
CA THR A 660 25.58 9.77 -51.53
C THR A 660 26.10 10.52 -52.76
N THR A 661 26.61 9.79 -53.75
CA THR A 661 27.08 10.33 -55.02
C THR A 661 26.62 9.46 -56.20
N TYR A 662 26.52 10.06 -57.38
CA TYR A 662 26.26 9.37 -58.63
C TYR A 662 26.81 10.14 -59.83
N THR A 663 27.49 9.46 -60.74
CA THR A 663 27.96 10.04 -62.01
C THR A 663 26.94 9.79 -63.12
N ASP A 664 26.36 10.85 -63.67
CA ASP A 664 25.62 10.76 -64.95
C ASP A 664 26.64 10.68 -66.07
N SER A 665 26.93 9.46 -66.54
CA SER A 665 27.85 9.19 -67.65
C SER A 665 27.26 9.42 -69.04
N ASP A 666 25.92 9.57 -69.12
CA ASP A 666 25.19 9.72 -70.38
C ASP A 666 25.02 11.20 -70.78
N VAL A 667 25.57 12.12 -69.98
CA VAL A 667 25.64 13.55 -70.31
C VAL A 667 26.77 13.82 -71.31
N ILE A 668 26.44 14.45 -72.43
CA ILE A 668 27.41 14.76 -73.50
C ILE A 668 28.00 16.17 -73.31
N ASN A 669 29.14 16.45 -73.93
CA ASN A 669 29.82 17.74 -73.80
C ASN A 669 28.91 18.92 -74.14
N ALA A 670 29.01 20.00 -73.36
CA ALA A 670 28.17 21.19 -73.43
C ALA A 670 26.65 20.95 -73.23
N GLN A 671 26.22 19.78 -72.74
CA GLN A 671 24.81 19.52 -72.47
C GLN A 671 24.38 20.06 -71.10
N THR A 672 23.36 20.94 -71.11
CA THR A 672 22.65 21.33 -69.89
C THR A 672 21.61 20.26 -69.53
N LYS A 673 21.74 19.68 -68.33
CA LYS A 673 20.72 18.84 -67.70
C LYS A 673 20.22 19.52 -66.42
N LYS A 674 19.05 19.08 -65.96
CA LYS A 674 18.44 19.55 -64.71
C LYS A 674 18.08 18.36 -63.86
N TYR A 675 18.54 18.31 -62.61
CA TYR A 675 18.52 17.13 -61.76
C TYR A 675 17.62 17.30 -60.53
N THR A 676 17.13 16.18 -59.99
CA THR A 676 16.51 16.11 -58.66
C THR A 676 16.66 14.72 -58.06
N ILE A 677 16.29 14.55 -56.79
CA ILE A 677 16.57 13.36 -55.98
C ILE A 677 15.45 13.10 -54.97
N ARG A 678 15.21 11.83 -54.60
CA ARG A 678 14.31 11.41 -53.50
C ARG A 678 14.94 10.34 -52.63
N CYS A 679 14.62 10.34 -51.34
CA CYS A 679 14.81 9.20 -50.46
C CYS A 679 13.77 8.11 -50.78
N VAL A 680 14.21 6.85 -50.74
CA VAL A 680 13.35 5.66 -50.85
C VAL A 680 13.73 4.64 -49.79
N ASP A 681 12.78 3.77 -49.44
CA ASP A 681 13.02 2.61 -48.58
C ASP A 681 13.65 1.44 -49.36
N GLN A 682 13.99 0.37 -48.65
CA GLN A 682 14.49 -0.90 -49.21
C GLN A 682 13.57 -1.53 -50.27
N ASN A 683 12.25 -1.24 -50.25
CA ASN A 683 11.28 -1.70 -51.23
C ASN A 683 11.12 -0.73 -52.42
N GLY A 684 11.80 0.42 -52.39
CA GLY A 684 11.72 1.46 -53.39
C GLY A 684 10.50 2.38 -53.29
N ALA A 685 9.75 2.34 -52.20
CA ALA A 685 8.69 3.29 -51.85
C ALA A 685 9.30 4.64 -51.48
N PHE A 686 8.58 5.74 -51.74
CA PHE A 686 9.11 7.09 -51.48
C PHE A 686 9.01 7.46 -50.00
N LEU A 687 10.15 7.81 -49.41
CA LEU A 687 10.25 8.35 -48.05
C LEU A 687 10.35 9.89 -48.05
N SER A 688 10.46 10.54 -49.20
CA SER A 688 10.48 12.01 -49.31
C SER A 688 9.85 12.50 -50.61
N ASP A 689 9.50 13.79 -50.63
CA ASP A 689 9.33 14.52 -51.88
C ASP A 689 10.69 14.78 -52.57
N PHE A 690 10.64 15.13 -53.86
CA PHE A 690 11.80 15.66 -54.59
C PHE A 690 11.79 17.18 -54.52
N ASP A 691 12.95 17.80 -54.72
CA ASP A 691 12.96 19.23 -55.04
C ASP A 691 12.28 19.45 -56.41
N THR A 692 11.15 20.15 -56.39
CA THR A 692 10.36 20.46 -57.58
C THR A 692 11.02 21.53 -58.45
N VAL A 693 11.88 22.37 -57.83
CA VAL A 693 12.72 23.33 -58.53
C VAL A 693 13.81 22.56 -59.26
N GLY A 694 14.72 21.88 -58.55
CA GLY A 694 15.80 21.05 -59.08
C GLY A 694 17.00 21.85 -59.61
N THR A 695 18.19 21.27 -59.50
CA THR A 695 19.47 21.93 -59.83
C THR A 695 19.79 21.82 -61.31
N VAL A 696 20.14 22.93 -61.96
CA VAL A 696 20.60 22.96 -63.36
C VAL A 696 22.13 22.89 -63.39
N HIS A 697 22.69 22.06 -64.28
CA HIS A 697 24.13 21.98 -64.52
C HIS A 697 24.40 21.79 -66.01
N THR A 698 25.42 22.46 -66.53
CA THR A 698 25.95 22.23 -67.89
C THR A 698 27.26 21.46 -67.76
N TYR A 699 27.28 20.25 -68.31
CA TYR A 699 28.49 19.44 -68.28
C TYR A 699 29.48 19.88 -69.36
N TYR A 700 30.69 20.20 -68.94
CA TYR A 700 31.85 20.35 -69.82
C TYR A 700 32.84 19.25 -69.47
N ARG A 701 33.38 18.57 -70.48
CA ARG A 701 34.40 17.53 -70.30
C ARG A 701 35.74 18.22 -69.98
N PRO A 702 36.39 17.92 -68.83
CA PRO A 702 37.69 18.52 -68.51
C PRO A 702 38.72 18.25 -69.61
N THR A 703 39.59 19.23 -69.86
CA THR A 703 40.65 19.10 -70.87
C THR A 703 41.84 18.34 -70.28
N ALA A 704 42.06 17.12 -70.75
CA ALA A 704 43.19 16.30 -70.33
C ALA A 704 44.53 16.83 -70.87
N ILE A 705 45.56 16.84 -70.02
CA ILE A 705 46.95 17.06 -70.43
C ILE A 705 47.41 15.86 -71.25
N GLN A 706 47.90 16.13 -72.46
CA GLN A 706 48.36 15.12 -73.42
C GLN A 706 49.77 14.61 -73.08
N SER A 707 50.69 15.53 -72.77
CA SER A 707 52.03 15.16 -72.30
C SER A 707 52.69 16.33 -71.56
N ILE A 708 53.64 16.00 -70.68
CA ILE A 708 54.57 16.96 -70.08
C ILE A 708 55.98 16.54 -70.52
N THR A 709 56.76 17.47 -71.05
CA THR A 709 58.15 17.22 -71.46
C THR A 709 59.08 18.10 -70.64
N TYR A 710 60.03 17.49 -69.93
CA TYR A 710 61.06 18.22 -69.18
C TYR A 710 62.29 18.46 -70.06
N ARG A 711 62.76 19.70 -70.09
CA ARG A 711 63.99 20.09 -70.77
C ARG A 711 64.53 21.39 -70.18
N ASP A 712 65.85 21.48 -70.02
CA ASP A 712 66.56 22.72 -69.65
C ASP A 712 66.00 23.40 -68.36
N HIS A 713 65.55 22.61 -67.38
CA HIS A 713 64.86 23.03 -66.14
C HIS A 713 63.46 23.66 -66.33
N ALA A 714 62.75 23.33 -67.41
CA ALA A 714 61.37 23.71 -67.64
C ALA A 714 60.48 22.51 -67.98
N ASN A 715 59.21 22.55 -67.57
CA ASN A 715 58.18 21.58 -67.95
C ASN A 715 57.29 22.18 -69.04
N THR A 716 57.29 21.59 -70.24
CA THR A 716 56.33 21.97 -71.30
C THR A 716 55.10 21.06 -71.22
N ILE A 717 53.97 21.64 -70.82
CA ILE A 717 52.65 21.01 -70.74
C ILE A 717 51.94 21.18 -72.07
N THR A 718 51.37 20.10 -72.62
CA THR A 718 50.65 20.10 -73.91
C THR A 718 49.27 19.49 -73.76
N TRP A 719 48.28 19.98 -74.50
CA TRP A 719 46.90 19.50 -74.50
C TRP A 719 46.21 19.75 -75.84
N ASN A 720 45.16 18.98 -76.11
CA ASN A 720 44.29 19.26 -77.26
C ASN A 720 43.36 20.43 -76.93
N THR A 721 43.28 21.43 -77.80
CA THR A 721 42.33 22.54 -77.65
C THR A 721 40.90 22.06 -77.89
N SER A 722 39.99 22.41 -76.99
CA SER A 722 38.55 22.19 -77.06
C SER A 722 37.88 23.25 -77.93
N SER A 723 36.87 22.86 -78.71
CA SER A 723 36.07 23.79 -79.54
C SER A 723 35.25 24.79 -78.71
N GLU A 724 35.00 24.45 -77.45
CA GLU A 724 34.20 25.20 -76.49
C GLU A 724 35.06 26.09 -75.58
N ALA A 725 36.39 26.02 -75.70
CA ALA A 725 37.34 26.84 -74.94
C ALA A 725 37.72 28.10 -75.74
N ALA A 726 37.44 29.29 -75.20
CA ALA A 726 38.00 30.52 -75.76
C ALA A 726 39.47 30.69 -75.34
N SER A 727 39.81 30.27 -74.13
CA SER A 727 41.19 30.19 -73.64
C SER A 727 41.32 29.28 -72.41
N TYR A 728 42.56 29.10 -71.93
CA TYR A 728 42.92 28.24 -70.80
C TYR A 728 43.69 28.98 -69.72
N SER A 729 43.40 28.68 -68.46
CA SER A 729 44.30 29.00 -67.34
C SER A 729 45.03 27.73 -66.90
N VAL A 730 46.35 27.80 -66.76
CA VAL A 730 47.19 26.69 -66.31
C VAL A 730 47.52 26.90 -64.84
N TYR A 731 47.20 25.90 -64.02
CA TYR A 731 47.54 25.87 -62.61
C TYR A 731 48.56 24.77 -62.32
N ARG A 732 49.35 24.99 -61.26
CA ARG A 732 50.36 24.08 -60.74
C ARG A 732 50.22 23.94 -59.23
N LYS A 733 50.57 22.78 -58.72
CA LYS A 733 50.64 22.45 -57.30
C LYS A 733 51.87 21.58 -57.07
N ALA A 734 52.76 21.95 -56.16
CA ALA A 734 53.87 21.11 -55.76
C ALA A 734 53.40 20.02 -54.79
N LEU A 735 54.12 18.89 -54.74
CA LEU A 735 53.79 17.80 -53.83
C LEU A 735 53.81 18.30 -52.37
N GLY A 736 52.71 18.08 -51.65
CA GLY A 736 52.54 18.52 -50.27
C GLY A 736 52.00 19.93 -50.07
N GLU A 737 51.72 20.68 -51.14
CA GLU A 737 50.92 21.93 -51.07
C GLU A 737 49.42 21.63 -50.99
N SER A 738 48.63 22.49 -50.34
CA SER A 738 47.17 22.40 -50.31
C SER A 738 46.51 22.97 -51.56
N ASP A 739 47.02 24.10 -52.04
CA ASP A 739 46.32 25.00 -52.97
C ASP A 739 46.95 25.04 -54.36
N TRP A 740 46.10 25.23 -55.38
CA TRP A 740 46.52 25.38 -56.77
C TRP A 740 46.97 26.81 -57.07
N THR A 741 48.23 26.97 -57.48
CA THR A 741 48.77 28.26 -57.94
C THR A 741 48.55 28.44 -59.44
N MET A 742 47.91 29.53 -59.86
CA MET A 742 47.81 29.88 -61.28
C MET A 742 49.17 30.32 -61.80
N ILE A 743 49.71 29.64 -62.80
CA ILE A 743 51.02 29.95 -63.41
C ILE A 743 50.91 30.55 -64.81
N ALA A 744 49.77 30.34 -65.48
CA ALA A 744 49.45 30.96 -66.77
C ALA A 744 47.95 31.25 -66.87
N ASP A 745 47.58 32.29 -67.61
CA ASP A 745 46.19 32.65 -67.85
C ASP A 745 45.94 33.05 -69.31
N ARG A 746 44.69 32.89 -69.77
CA ARG A 746 44.22 33.22 -71.13
C ARG A 746 45.08 32.64 -72.26
N ILE A 747 45.62 31.43 -72.07
CA ILE A 747 46.40 30.70 -73.07
C ILE A 747 45.48 30.18 -74.17
N THR A 748 45.73 30.56 -75.43
CA THR A 748 44.93 30.14 -76.60
C THR A 748 45.59 29.02 -77.43
N SER A 749 46.86 28.71 -77.17
CA SER A 749 47.59 27.56 -77.73
C SER A 749 47.41 26.30 -76.89
N GLY A 750 47.41 25.12 -77.51
CA GLY A 750 47.41 23.82 -76.82
C GLY A 750 48.72 23.45 -76.09
N SER A 751 49.47 24.44 -75.61
CA SER A 751 50.72 24.24 -74.87
C SER A 751 51.09 25.46 -74.03
N TYR A 752 51.77 25.21 -72.92
CA TYR A 752 52.44 26.19 -72.08
C TYR A 752 53.74 25.61 -71.50
N THR A 753 54.76 26.44 -71.28
CA THR A 753 56.04 26.04 -70.68
C THR A 753 56.21 26.71 -69.33
N ASP A 754 56.27 25.90 -68.27
CA ASP A 754 56.59 26.33 -66.92
C ASP A 754 58.11 26.30 -66.71
N GLU A 755 58.72 27.49 -66.75
CA GLU A 755 60.15 27.72 -66.53
C GLU A 755 60.50 27.91 -65.03
N ASN A 756 59.51 27.92 -64.13
CA ASN A 756 59.69 28.26 -62.71
C ASN A 756 59.62 27.03 -61.79
N ILE A 757 60.29 25.94 -62.17
CA ILE A 757 60.33 24.67 -61.42
C ILE A 757 61.69 24.44 -60.75
N ALA A 758 61.69 23.76 -59.60
CA ALA A 758 62.92 23.33 -58.93
C ALA A 758 63.48 22.05 -59.57
N GLU A 759 64.81 21.89 -59.49
CA GLU A 759 65.49 20.66 -59.93
C GLU A 759 64.95 19.44 -59.15
N ASN A 760 64.51 18.40 -59.86
CA ASN A 760 63.82 17.22 -59.31
C ASN A 760 62.50 17.51 -58.55
N GLY A 761 61.94 18.72 -58.66
CA GLY A 761 60.66 19.08 -58.06
C GLY A 761 59.50 18.26 -58.65
N ILE A 762 58.52 17.96 -57.80
CA ILE A 762 57.37 17.11 -58.12
C ILE A 762 56.13 17.99 -58.19
N TYR A 763 55.52 18.07 -59.36
CA TYR A 763 54.44 19.03 -59.64
C TYR A 763 53.26 18.35 -60.34
N ALA A 764 52.05 18.64 -59.86
CA ALA A 764 50.81 18.40 -60.60
C ALA A 764 50.39 19.66 -61.36
N TYR A 765 49.66 19.48 -62.46
CA TYR A 765 49.13 20.56 -63.29
C TYR A 765 47.66 20.29 -63.63
N ILE A 766 46.83 21.34 -63.65
CA ILE A 766 45.46 21.30 -64.19
C ILE A 766 45.20 22.46 -65.14
N LEU A 767 44.22 22.26 -66.02
CA LEU A 767 43.79 23.21 -67.03
C LEU A 767 42.35 23.61 -66.74
N ARG A 768 42.10 24.90 -66.51
CA ARG A 768 40.73 25.44 -66.45
C ARG A 768 40.32 25.97 -67.80
N ILE A 769 39.08 25.67 -68.20
CA ILE A 769 38.52 26.17 -69.45
C ILE A 769 37.84 27.52 -69.17
N LEU A 770 38.18 28.52 -69.99
CA LEU A 770 37.55 29.84 -69.96
C LEU A 770 36.65 30.07 -71.17
N ASP A 771 35.54 30.78 -70.96
CA ASP A 771 34.71 31.35 -72.02
C ASP A 771 35.29 32.66 -72.60
N GLU A 772 34.58 33.28 -73.54
CA GLU A 772 35.01 34.50 -74.24
C GLU A 772 35.19 35.71 -73.30
N ASP A 773 34.40 35.79 -72.23
CA ASP A 773 34.52 36.82 -71.19
C ASP A 773 35.70 36.52 -70.24
N GLY A 774 36.13 35.27 -70.17
CA GLY A 774 37.18 34.76 -69.31
C GLY A 774 36.66 34.25 -67.97
N ALA A 775 35.38 33.87 -67.89
CA ALA A 775 34.84 33.14 -66.75
C ALA A 775 35.17 31.65 -66.87
N VAL A 776 35.41 31.01 -65.72
CA VAL A 776 35.70 29.58 -65.64
C VAL A 776 34.44 28.78 -65.94
N ILE A 777 34.44 28.04 -67.05
CA ILE A 777 33.35 27.12 -67.44
C ILE A 777 33.67 25.65 -67.14
N ASP A 778 34.95 25.31 -66.92
CA ASP A 778 35.37 24.06 -66.31
C ASP A 778 36.48 24.30 -65.28
N ASP A 779 36.33 23.71 -64.09
CA ASP A 779 37.20 23.95 -62.94
C ASP A 779 38.54 23.17 -62.97
N GLY A 780 38.75 22.35 -64.01
CA GLY A 780 39.98 21.60 -64.22
C GLY A 780 40.09 20.35 -63.35
N SER A 781 38.96 19.75 -62.96
CA SER A 781 38.82 18.54 -62.12
C SER A 781 39.29 17.23 -62.80
N ALA A 782 40.41 17.29 -63.51
CA ALA A 782 41.16 16.10 -63.93
C ALA A 782 41.81 15.39 -62.73
N ILE A 783 42.21 14.13 -62.91
CA ILE A 783 42.93 13.37 -61.89
C ILE A 783 44.23 14.10 -61.54
N GLU A 784 44.42 14.46 -60.26
CA GLU A 784 45.62 15.13 -59.75
C GLU A 784 46.83 14.20 -59.90
N ARG A 785 47.52 14.30 -61.05
CA ARG A 785 48.71 13.53 -61.39
C ARG A 785 49.95 14.40 -61.26
N TYR A 786 50.86 13.95 -60.41
CA TYR A 786 52.17 14.51 -60.15
C TYR A 786 53.22 13.98 -61.11
N TYR A 787 54.09 14.86 -61.58
CA TYR A 787 55.18 14.57 -62.50
C TYR A 787 56.52 15.01 -61.89
N GLN A 788 57.55 14.18 -62.05
CA GLN A 788 58.93 14.50 -61.74
C GLN A 788 59.75 14.41 -63.03
N ASN A 789 60.48 15.48 -63.36
CA ASN A 789 61.30 15.57 -64.58
C ASN A 789 60.55 15.11 -65.86
N GLY A 790 59.27 15.47 -65.99
CA GLY A 790 58.41 15.17 -67.14
C GLY A 790 57.77 13.76 -67.17
N ALA A 791 58.18 12.83 -66.30
CA ALA A 791 57.54 11.53 -66.15
C ALA A 791 56.54 11.53 -64.98
N PRO A 792 55.47 10.71 -65.00
CA PRO A 792 54.63 10.49 -63.82
C PRO A 792 55.47 10.01 -62.64
N ALA A 793 55.33 10.66 -61.48
CA ALA A 793 56.13 10.35 -60.30
C ALA A 793 55.66 9.01 -59.67
N ASN A 794 56.58 8.08 -59.45
CA ASN A 794 56.25 6.75 -58.93
C ASN A 794 57.24 6.35 -57.82
N GLY A 795 56.73 5.96 -56.66
CA GLY A 795 57.49 5.69 -55.44
C GLY A 795 57.12 6.61 -54.27
N THR A 796 58.03 6.71 -53.30
CA THR A 796 57.82 7.41 -52.02
C THR A 796 58.71 8.66 -51.94
N PHE A 797 58.14 9.80 -51.59
CA PHE A 797 58.76 11.12 -51.66
C PHE A 797 58.46 11.96 -50.41
N PRO A 798 59.45 12.60 -49.77
CA PRO A 798 59.22 13.51 -48.66
C PRO A 798 58.79 14.90 -49.13
N ALA A 799 57.78 15.49 -48.49
CA ALA A 799 57.40 16.89 -48.65
C ALA A 799 56.79 17.43 -47.34
N ASN A 800 57.21 18.62 -46.91
CA ASN A 800 56.72 19.28 -45.68
C ASN A 800 56.74 18.37 -44.43
N ASP A 801 57.86 17.67 -44.21
CA ASP A 801 58.08 16.67 -43.15
C ASP A 801 57.10 15.46 -43.16
N ILE A 802 56.33 15.27 -44.23
CA ILE A 802 55.40 14.16 -44.45
C ILE A 802 55.91 13.29 -45.61
N GLU A 803 55.72 11.98 -45.49
CA GLU A 803 56.05 10.99 -46.52
C GLU A 803 54.84 10.72 -47.42
N TYR A 804 54.97 11.03 -48.71
CA TYR A 804 53.94 10.83 -49.73
C TYR A 804 54.29 9.67 -50.66
N ARG A 805 53.35 8.74 -50.86
CA ARG A 805 53.43 7.66 -51.85
C ARG A 805 52.62 8.01 -53.10
N LEU A 806 53.26 7.90 -54.25
CA LEU A 806 52.69 8.13 -55.58
C LEU A 806 52.83 6.87 -56.43
N GLU A 807 51.80 6.52 -57.19
CA GLU A 807 51.83 5.42 -58.17
C GLU A 807 51.34 5.95 -59.53
N GLU A 808 52.20 5.89 -60.55
CA GLU A 808 51.96 6.52 -61.87
C GLU A 808 51.49 8.00 -61.79
N GLY A 809 52.11 8.72 -60.86
CA GLY A 809 51.84 10.12 -60.53
C GLY A 809 50.60 10.35 -59.65
N ILE A 810 49.81 9.33 -59.33
CA ILE A 810 48.58 9.47 -58.55
C ILE A 810 48.87 9.21 -57.08
N LEU A 811 48.30 10.02 -56.19
CA LEU A 811 48.38 9.83 -54.74
C LEU A 811 47.80 8.47 -54.32
N ALA A 812 48.66 7.61 -53.77
CA ALA A 812 48.34 6.24 -53.44
C ALA A 812 47.26 6.15 -52.34
N ASN A 813 46.34 5.20 -52.48
CA ASN A 813 45.31 4.92 -51.49
C ASN A 813 45.24 3.40 -51.25
N GLY A 814 45.18 2.97 -49.99
CA GLY A 814 45.05 1.57 -49.61
C GLY A 814 46.24 1.01 -48.83
N TYR A 815 46.25 -0.33 -48.68
CA TYR A 815 47.30 -1.07 -47.97
C TYR A 815 48.46 -1.42 -48.89
N TYR A 816 49.68 -1.19 -48.40
CA TYR A 816 50.92 -1.51 -49.07
C TYR A 816 51.83 -2.31 -48.14
N PHE A 817 52.45 -3.34 -48.69
CA PHE A 817 53.27 -4.31 -47.97
C PHE A 817 54.75 -4.08 -48.30
N GLU A 818 55.56 -3.82 -47.28
CA GLU A 818 57.00 -3.64 -47.43
C GLU A 818 57.73 -4.19 -46.20
N GLN A 819 58.65 -5.14 -46.43
CA GLN A 819 59.48 -5.78 -45.39
C GLN A 819 58.69 -6.29 -44.18
N ASP A 820 57.65 -7.10 -44.44
CA ASP A 820 56.72 -7.69 -43.45
C ASP A 820 55.89 -6.68 -42.61
N ILE A 821 55.95 -5.38 -42.93
CA ILE A 821 55.13 -4.33 -42.32
C ILE A 821 54.05 -3.89 -43.32
N THR A 822 52.83 -3.68 -42.81
CA THR A 822 51.69 -3.18 -43.59
C THR A 822 51.47 -1.70 -43.29
N TYR A 823 51.54 -0.87 -44.33
CA TYR A 823 51.29 0.57 -44.24
C TYR A 823 49.99 0.91 -44.96
N TYR A 824 49.16 1.77 -44.36
CA TYR A 824 47.98 2.31 -45.03
C TYR A 824 48.22 3.75 -45.44
N TYR A 825 48.05 4.03 -46.73
CA TYR A 825 48.17 5.36 -47.30
C TYR A 825 46.77 5.88 -47.65
N GLN A 826 46.49 7.15 -47.31
CA GLN A 826 45.29 7.85 -47.75
C GLN A 826 45.69 9.19 -48.37
N ASN A 827 45.22 9.46 -49.59
CA ASN A 827 45.65 10.59 -50.40
C ASN A 827 47.19 10.71 -50.45
N GLY A 828 47.87 9.57 -50.61
CA GLY A 828 49.33 9.45 -50.66
C GLY A 828 50.02 9.65 -49.31
N ILE A 829 49.37 10.17 -48.27
CA ILE A 829 49.96 10.37 -46.94
C ILE A 829 49.94 9.03 -46.19
N ARG A 830 51.08 8.65 -45.59
CA ARG A 830 51.13 7.53 -44.65
C ARG A 830 50.32 7.89 -43.41
N LEU A 831 49.20 7.21 -43.18
CA LEU A 831 48.47 7.39 -41.92
C LEU A 831 49.23 6.65 -40.82
N GLU A 832 49.59 7.35 -39.75
CA GLU A 832 49.83 6.71 -38.47
C GLU A 832 48.52 6.06 -37.96
N GLN A 833 48.59 5.30 -36.87
CA GLN A 833 47.57 4.32 -36.43
C GLN A 833 46.22 4.92 -35.96
N ASP A 834 45.92 6.16 -36.35
CA ASP A 834 44.86 7.04 -35.87
C ASP A 834 43.47 6.79 -36.46
N TRP A 835 43.32 5.81 -37.37
CA TRP A 835 41.99 5.34 -37.82
C TRP A 835 41.12 4.86 -36.65
N PHE A 836 41.76 4.45 -35.54
CA PHE A 836 41.13 4.16 -34.26
C PHE A 836 40.23 5.30 -33.75
N LYS A 837 40.53 6.59 -34.01
CA LYS A 837 39.82 7.72 -33.38
C LYS A 837 38.37 7.89 -33.83
N LYS A 838 38.04 7.57 -35.09
CA LYS A 838 36.66 7.72 -35.58
C LYS A 838 35.74 6.58 -35.14
N GLY A 839 36.30 5.37 -34.98
CA GLY A 839 35.62 4.25 -34.32
C GLY A 839 35.52 4.44 -32.80
N ALA A 840 36.58 4.93 -32.17
CA ALA A 840 36.60 5.21 -30.73
C ALA A 840 35.57 6.27 -30.32
N TYR A 841 35.36 7.33 -31.10
CA TYR A 841 34.34 8.33 -30.76
C TYR A 841 32.91 7.75 -30.73
N GLN A 842 32.57 6.88 -31.68
CA GLN A 842 31.28 6.18 -31.66
C GLN A 842 31.20 5.21 -30.48
N ALA A 843 32.23 4.38 -30.26
CA ALA A 843 32.29 3.47 -29.12
C ALA A 843 32.21 4.18 -27.75
N SER A 844 32.81 5.37 -27.63
CA SER A 844 32.70 6.25 -26.46
C SER A 844 31.28 6.77 -26.24
N TYR A 845 30.61 7.16 -27.32
CA TYR A 845 29.23 7.64 -27.29
C TYR A 845 28.25 6.50 -26.94
N ASP A 846 28.37 5.35 -27.60
CA ASP A 846 27.55 4.17 -27.36
C ASP A 846 27.72 3.67 -25.92
N ARG A 847 28.97 3.62 -25.42
CA ARG A 847 29.25 3.32 -24.01
C ARG A 847 28.56 4.33 -23.09
N ALA A 848 28.69 5.63 -23.34
CA ALA A 848 28.07 6.63 -22.49
C ALA A 848 26.53 6.50 -22.47
N GLN A 849 25.91 6.23 -23.62
CA GLN A 849 24.48 5.94 -23.68
C GLN A 849 24.13 4.69 -22.85
N TRP A 850 24.88 3.60 -22.99
CA TRP A 850 24.70 2.38 -22.18
C TRP A 850 24.88 2.64 -20.67
N LEU A 851 25.80 3.52 -20.27
CA LEU A 851 25.95 3.91 -18.87
C LEU A 851 24.76 4.73 -18.37
N TYR A 852 24.30 5.70 -19.15
CA TYR A 852 23.12 6.51 -18.81
C TYR A 852 21.86 5.66 -18.70
N GLU A 853 21.65 4.73 -19.64
CA GLU A 853 20.51 3.81 -19.64
C GLU A 853 20.58 2.81 -18.48
N LEU A 854 21.77 2.30 -18.14
CA LEU A 854 22.00 1.45 -16.97
C LEU A 854 21.73 2.22 -15.67
N MET A 855 22.22 3.45 -15.54
CA MET A 855 21.89 4.35 -14.43
C MET A 855 20.39 4.66 -14.37
N SER A 856 19.71 4.79 -15.50
CA SER A 856 18.25 5.02 -15.58
C SER A 856 17.43 3.79 -15.19
N ALA A 857 17.87 2.59 -15.60
CA ALA A 857 17.29 1.32 -15.16
C ALA A 857 17.55 1.05 -13.68
N LEU A 858 18.69 1.46 -13.13
CA LEU A 858 18.93 1.50 -11.67
C LEU A 858 18.20 2.70 -11.00
N GLY A 859 17.73 3.66 -11.80
CA GLY A 859 17.12 4.96 -11.47
C GLY A 859 17.96 5.87 -10.60
N GLU A 860 19.27 5.73 -10.77
CA GLU A 860 20.29 6.68 -10.37
C GLU A 860 20.63 7.64 -11.54
N ALA A 861 19.74 7.78 -12.54
CA ALA A 861 19.93 8.73 -13.64
C ALA A 861 20.10 10.17 -13.11
N PRO A 862 21.08 10.94 -13.62
CA PRO A 862 21.22 12.36 -13.32
C PRO A 862 20.50 13.23 -14.36
N ASP A 863 20.19 14.46 -13.97
CA ASP A 863 19.71 15.50 -14.89
C ASP A 863 20.92 16.13 -15.59
N ILE A 864 21.46 15.41 -16.58
CA ILE A 864 22.65 15.76 -17.35
C ILE A 864 22.40 15.57 -18.85
N ASP A 865 23.22 16.23 -19.67
CA ASP A 865 23.19 16.07 -21.11
C ASP A 865 23.61 14.64 -21.50
N ARG A 866 22.68 13.92 -22.14
CA ARG A 866 22.87 12.53 -22.58
C ARG A 866 23.91 12.40 -23.70
N ASP A 867 24.16 13.48 -24.45
CA ASP A 867 25.08 13.50 -25.58
C ASP A 867 26.52 13.85 -25.12
N ASN A 868 26.72 14.10 -23.81
CA ASN A 868 28.01 14.39 -23.19
C ASN A 868 28.54 13.19 -22.38
N ALA A 869 29.36 12.37 -23.05
CA ALA A 869 29.94 11.17 -22.46
C ALA A 869 30.63 11.41 -21.10
N ASN A 870 31.48 12.43 -21.01
CA ASN A 870 32.25 12.70 -19.80
C ASN A 870 31.35 13.06 -18.61
N ALA A 871 30.26 13.80 -18.83
CA ALA A 871 29.30 14.14 -17.78
C ALA A 871 28.56 12.90 -17.22
N ILE A 872 28.30 11.89 -18.06
CA ILE A 872 27.68 10.62 -17.65
C ILE A 872 28.66 9.81 -16.79
N PHE A 873 29.91 9.68 -17.23
CA PHE A 873 30.95 9.02 -16.44
C PHE A 873 31.18 9.71 -15.10
N ASP A 874 31.31 11.04 -15.07
CA ASP A 874 31.46 11.83 -13.83
C ASP A 874 30.32 11.56 -12.85
N ALA A 875 29.08 11.52 -13.33
CA ALA A 875 27.92 11.29 -12.49
C ALA A 875 27.84 9.84 -11.97
N ALA A 876 28.32 8.86 -12.74
CA ALA A 876 28.44 7.47 -12.30
C ALA A 876 29.50 7.31 -11.17
N VAL A 877 30.64 7.99 -11.30
CA VAL A 877 31.69 8.04 -10.26
C VAL A 877 31.18 8.74 -9.00
N GLN A 878 30.50 9.89 -9.14
CA GLN A 878 29.98 10.65 -8.00
C GLN A 878 28.95 9.89 -7.16
N ARG A 879 28.18 8.99 -7.78
CA ARG A 879 27.22 8.11 -7.09
C ARG A 879 27.84 6.81 -6.55
N SER A 880 29.17 6.66 -6.64
CA SER A 880 29.91 5.45 -6.27
C SER A 880 29.40 4.18 -6.96
N ILE A 881 28.81 4.33 -8.14
CA ILE A 881 28.41 3.22 -9.00
C ILE A 881 29.68 2.55 -9.56
N ILE A 882 30.71 3.37 -9.84
CA ILE A 882 32.03 2.96 -10.32
C ILE A 882 33.17 3.66 -9.55
N ASN A 883 34.35 3.03 -9.55
CA ASN A 883 35.41 3.33 -8.60
C ASN A 883 36.51 4.30 -9.09
N SER A 884 36.60 4.60 -10.39
CA SER A 884 37.65 5.46 -10.94
C SER A 884 37.27 6.10 -12.29
N TYR A 885 37.92 7.22 -12.61
CA TYR A 885 37.90 7.87 -13.93
C TYR A 885 39.34 7.99 -14.45
N THR A 886 39.57 7.53 -15.67
CA THR A 886 40.71 7.93 -16.51
C THR A 886 40.19 8.27 -17.92
N ASP A 887 40.90 9.14 -18.65
CA ASP A 887 40.49 9.47 -20.02
C ASP A 887 40.49 8.24 -20.96
N GLN A 888 41.26 7.19 -20.63
CA GLN A 888 41.26 5.93 -21.35
C GLN A 888 39.95 5.15 -21.16
N ASP A 889 39.35 5.17 -19.96
CA ASP A 889 38.08 4.48 -19.65
C ASP A 889 36.91 4.98 -20.51
N SER A 890 36.96 6.25 -20.94
CA SER A 890 35.97 6.83 -21.86
C SER A 890 35.99 6.21 -23.26
N THR A 891 37.10 5.56 -23.65
CA THR A 891 37.34 5.04 -25.02
C THR A 891 37.29 3.51 -25.12
N LEU A 892 37.24 2.82 -23.99
CA LEU A 892 37.07 1.36 -23.95
C LEU A 892 35.57 1.01 -24.03
N PRO A 893 35.18 -0.12 -24.64
CA PRO A 893 33.82 -0.66 -24.53
C PRO A 893 33.45 -1.04 -23.09
N VAL A 894 32.14 -1.21 -22.80
CA VAL A 894 31.69 -1.68 -21.47
C VAL A 894 32.10 -3.14 -21.29
N ASP A 895 33.07 -3.39 -20.42
CA ASP A 895 33.43 -4.75 -20.03
C ASP A 895 32.41 -5.35 -19.03
N ARG A 896 32.34 -6.69 -19.03
CA ARG A 896 31.40 -7.47 -18.23
C ARG A 896 31.57 -7.22 -16.72
N ARG A 897 32.80 -7.03 -16.25
CA ARG A 897 33.14 -6.85 -14.82
C ARG A 897 32.73 -5.49 -14.30
N TYR A 898 32.91 -4.44 -15.11
CA TYR A 898 32.42 -3.09 -14.87
C TYR A 898 30.89 -3.09 -14.73
N ALA A 899 30.18 -3.73 -15.66
CA ALA A 899 28.72 -3.82 -15.62
C ALA A 899 28.25 -4.61 -14.40
N ALA A 900 28.93 -5.71 -14.08
CA ALA A 900 28.66 -6.51 -12.90
C ALA A 900 28.81 -5.72 -11.59
N ASN A 901 29.93 -5.02 -11.41
CA ASN A 901 30.20 -4.25 -10.20
C ASN A 901 29.26 -3.05 -10.04
N THR A 902 28.91 -2.38 -11.16
CA THR A 902 27.87 -1.34 -11.21
C THR A 902 26.54 -1.85 -10.64
N ILE A 903 26.07 -3.00 -11.15
CA ILE A 903 24.77 -3.58 -10.76
C ILE A 903 24.84 -4.12 -9.33
N PHE A 904 25.92 -4.80 -8.96
CA PHE A 904 26.09 -5.37 -7.63
C PHE A 904 26.07 -4.29 -6.54
N ASN A 905 26.81 -3.20 -6.73
CA ASN A 905 26.83 -2.05 -5.83
C ASN A 905 25.45 -1.39 -5.71
N ALA A 906 24.75 -1.17 -6.83
CA ALA A 906 23.47 -0.48 -6.84
C ALA A 906 22.29 -1.34 -6.33
N LEU A 907 22.33 -2.66 -6.54
CA LEU A 907 21.26 -3.58 -6.13
C LEU A 907 21.47 -4.16 -4.73
N GLY A 908 22.69 -4.12 -4.20
CA GLY A 908 23.01 -4.48 -2.82
C GLY A 908 22.93 -5.98 -2.53
N TYR A 909 23.28 -6.82 -3.51
CA TYR A 909 23.24 -8.27 -3.36
C TYR A 909 24.15 -8.75 -2.22
N SER A 910 23.66 -9.71 -1.43
CA SER A 910 24.48 -10.44 -0.47
C SER A 910 25.47 -11.34 -1.21
N LYS A 911 26.75 -11.33 -0.80
CA LYS A 911 27.75 -12.30 -1.28
C LYS A 911 27.24 -13.73 -1.06
N ARG A 912 27.09 -14.49 -2.14
CA ARG A 912 26.62 -15.88 -2.11
C ARG A 912 27.83 -16.80 -2.12
N THR A 913 28.03 -17.56 -1.04
CA THR A 913 29.05 -18.63 -1.02
C THR A 913 28.54 -19.78 -1.89
N VAL A 914 29.04 -19.89 -3.13
CA VAL A 914 28.40 -20.76 -4.12
C VAL A 914 28.77 -22.22 -3.90
N GLY A 915 27.77 -23.10 -3.83
CA GLY A 915 27.93 -24.56 -3.72
C GLY A 915 28.30 -25.26 -5.04
N SER A 916 29.17 -24.64 -5.84
CA SER A 916 29.46 -24.89 -7.26
C SER A 916 28.36 -24.47 -8.27
N ILE A 917 28.62 -23.99 -9.50
CA ILE A 917 29.69 -23.08 -9.99
C ILE A 917 31.13 -23.44 -9.57
N SER A 918 31.68 -24.51 -10.17
CA SER A 918 32.85 -25.21 -9.59
C SER A 918 34.17 -24.43 -9.64
N ASP A 919 34.52 -23.82 -10.78
CA ASP A 919 35.89 -23.36 -11.03
C ASP A 919 35.96 -21.91 -11.55
N ILE A 920 35.01 -21.05 -11.15
CA ILE A 920 35.09 -19.60 -11.45
C ILE A 920 36.09 -18.94 -10.49
N ASP A 921 37.30 -18.72 -10.99
CA ASP A 921 38.23 -17.68 -10.52
C ASP A 921 38.88 -17.04 -11.78
N ALA A 922 39.18 -15.74 -11.85
CA ALA A 922 39.44 -14.87 -10.70
C ALA A 922 38.86 -13.44 -10.72
N ASP A 923 38.68 -12.97 -9.49
CA ASP A 923 38.68 -11.59 -8.99
C ASP A 923 37.34 -10.82 -8.80
N ASP A 924 36.14 -11.41 -8.90
CA ASP A 924 34.95 -10.75 -8.29
C ASP A 924 33.78 -11.68 -7.96
N ASP A 925 33.32 -11.66 -6.70
CA ASP A 925 32.07 -12.34 -6.25
C ASP A 925 30.84 -11.87 -7.04
N ALA A 926 30.88 -10.61 -7.52
CA ALA A 926 29.78 -9.96 -8.23
C ALA A 926 29.44 -10.60 -9.57
N LEU A 927 30.46 -10.98 -10.36
CA LEU A 927 30.27 -11.62 -11.68
C LEU A 927 29.60 -12.98 -11.53
N SER A 928 30.15 -13.84 -10.66
CA SER A 928 29.62 -15.17 -10.36
C SER A 928 28.19 -15.10 -9.81
N THR A 929 27.90 -14.11 -8.95
CA THR A 929 26.54 -13.88 -8.42
C THR A 929 25.56 -13.47 -9.52
N LEU A 930 25.97 -12.62 -10.47
CA LEU A 930 25.07 -12.14 -11.53
C LEU A 930 24.82 -13.18 -12.63
N ALA A 931 25.82 -13.98 -13.01
CA ALA A 931 25.61 -15.10 -13.93
C ALA A 931 24.79 -16.23 -13.28
N TYR A 932 24.95 -16.47 -11.97
CA TYR A 932 24.06 -17.36 -11.23
C TYR A 932 22.58 -16.92 -11.32
N TYR A 933 22.32 -15.62 -11.41
CA TYR A 933 21.00 -15.08 -11.64
C TYR A 933 20.64 -14.88 -13.12
N GLY A 934 21.45 -15.37 -14.07
CA GLY A 934 21.17 -15.29 -15.50
C GLY A 934 21.26 -13.88 -16.10
N TYR A 935 21.92 -12.91 -15.43
CA TYR A 935 22.21 -11.60 -16.01
C TYR A 935 23.34 -11.64 -17.04
N PHE A 936 24.16 -12.69 -17.03
CA PHE A 936 25.19 -12.95 -18.02
C PHE A 936 25.17 -14.42 -18.44
N THR A 937 25.27 -14.68 -19.73
CA THR A 937 25.41 -16.02 -20.29
C THR A 937 26.73 -16.65 -19.86
N LEU A 938 26.69 -17.93 -19.49
CA LEU A 938 27.84 -18.80 -19.24
C LEU A 938 28.27 -19.49 -20.54
N ASP A 939 29.55 -19.87 -20.65
CA ASP A 939 30.03 -20.67 -21.77
C ASP A 939 29.78 -22.20 -21.58
N ASP A 940 30.21 -23.00 -22.56
CA ASP A 940 30.08 -24.46 -22.52
C ASP A 940 30.85 -25.13 -21.36
N ASP A 941 31.76 -24.42 -20.69
CA ASP A 941 32.56 -24.85 -19.53
C ASP A 941 32.11 -24.16 -18.21
N ASP A 942 30.93 -23.53 -18.17
CA ASP A 942 30.36 -22.77 -17.03
C ASP A 942 31.21 -21.57 -16.58
N ARG A 943 32.01 -20.98 -17.49
CA ARG A 943 32.87 -19.81 -17.21
C ARG A 943 32.23 -18.50 -17.64
N ILE A 944 32.70 -17.43 -17.01
CA ILE A 944 32.45 -16.03 -17.38
C ILE A 944 33.82 -15.40 -17.62
N TYR A 945 34.05 -14.85 -18.80
CA TYR A 945 35.31 -14.16 -19.09
C TYR A 945 35.22 -12.68 -18.62
N PRO A 946 36.01 -12.26 -17.61
CA PRO A 946 35.87 -10.93 -16.99
C PRO A 946 36.33 -9.77 -17.90
N THR A 947 37.05 -10.06 -18.98
CA THR A 947 37.64 -9.08 -19.91
C THR A 947 36.90 -8.97 -21.25
N LEU A 948 35.81 -9.73 -21.45
CA LEU A 948 34.98 -9.57 -22.64
C LEU A 948 34.04 -8.37 -22.50
N THR A 949 33.77 -7.74 -23.65
CA THR A 949 32.75 -6.71 -23.81
C THR A 949 31.36 -7.31 -23.65
N VAL A 950 30.43 -6.58 -23.06
CA VAL A 950 29.01 -6.92 -23.14
C VAL A 950 28.55 -6.72 -24.58
N THR A 951 27.91 -7.71 -25.20
CA THR A 951 27.30 -7.55 -26.53
C THR A 951 26.00 -6.74 -26.45
N GLU A 952 25.50 -6.22 -27.57
CA GLU A 952 24.25 -5.45 -27.60
C GLU A 952 23.06 -6.28 -27.08
N ASP A 953 22.93 -7.54 -27.51
CA ASP A 953 21.90 -8.47 -27.02
C ASP A 953 22.03 -8.76 -25.51
N GLU A 954 23.26 -8.94 -25.01
CA GLU A 954 23.51 -9.14 -23.58
C GLU A 954 23.21 -7.87 -22.77
N TYR A 955 23.49 -6.69 -23.33
CA TYR A 955 23.18 -5.40 -22.72
C TYR A 955 21.67 -5.17 -22.63
N ASP A 956 20.92 -5.44 -23.71
CA ASP A 956 19.46 -5.32 -23.72
C ASP A 956 18.78 -6.34 -22.79
N ALA A 957 19.31 -7.57 -22.71
CA ALA A 957 18.88 -8.56 -21.74
C ALA A 957 19.13 -8.07 -20.31
N LEU A 958 20.35 -7.64 -20.00
CA LEU A 958 20.76 -7.07 -18.71
C LEU A 958 19.85 -5.90 -18.29
N LEU A 959 19.59 -4.96 -19.20
CA LEU A 959 18.75 -3.80 -18.98
C LEU A 959 17.28 -4.19 -18.72
N SER A 960 16.78 -5.19 -19.46
CA SER A 960 15.44 -5.75 -19.26
C SER A 960 15.31 -6.45 -17.91
N GLN A 961 16.31 -7.21 -17.49
CA GLN A 961 16.36 -7.85 -16.18
C GLN A 961 16.41 -6.85 -15.03
N ILE A 962 17.14 -5.72 -15.17
CA ILE A 962 17.18 -4.65 -14.15
C ILE A 962 15.84 -3.90 -14.07
N ARG A 963 15.18 -3.67 -15.21
CA ARG A 963 13.81 -3.11 -15.25
C ARG A 963 12.82 -4.04 -14.54
N LEU A 964 12.91 -5.35 -14.78
CA LEU A 964 12.09 -6.36 -14.10
C LEU A 964 12.41 -6.43 -12.60
N TYR A 965 13.70 -6.42 -12.22
CA TYR A 965 14.13 -6.29 -10.83
C TYR A 965 13.43 -5.13 -10.12
N ARG A 966 13.37 -3.95 -10.75
CA ARG A 966 12.67 -2.80 -10.14
C ARG A 966 11.17 -2.99 -10.01
N GLN A 967 10.53 -3.63 -10.97
CA GLN A 967 9.11 -3.95 -10.90
C GLN A 967 8.80 -5.00 -9.82
N LEU A 968 9.76 -5.88 -9.53
CA LEU A 968 9.64 -6.97 -8.57
C LEU A 968 10.17 -6.62 -7.16
N LYS A 969 11.06 -5.63 -7.00
CA LYS A 969 11.66 -5.26 -5.71
C LYS A 969 10.61 -4.92 -4.66
N GLY A 970 10.71 -5.55 -3.49
CA GLY A 970 9.80 -5.37 -2.37
C GLY A 970 8.46 -6.13 -2.50
N LYS A 971 8.22 -6.83 -3.62
CA LYS A 971 7.06 -7.73 -3.77
C LYS A 971 7.22 -9.00 -2.94
N THR A 972 6.13 -9.73 -2.74
CA THR A 972 6.12 -11.01 -1.99
C THR A 972 5.73 -12.19 -2.89
N VAL A 973 6.42 -13.33 -2.76
CA VAL A 973 6.12 -14.58 -3.48
C VAL A 973 5.90 -15.73 -2.48
N LEU A 974 4.82 -16.50 -2.67
CA LEU A 974 4.64 -17.81 -2.00
C LEU A 974 5.05 -18.93 -2.95
N SER A 975 5.56 -20.04 -2.41
CA SER A 975 5.74 -21.28 -3.17
C SER A 975 5.12 -22.50 -2.50
N PHE A 976 4.53 -23.35 -3.33
CA PHE A 976 3.94 -24.65 -2.99
C PHE A 976 4.48 -25.70 -3.96
N GLY A 977 4.66 -26.94 -3.50
CA GLY A 977 5.09 -28.03 -4.37
C GLY A 977 5.92 -29.10 -3.66
N ASP A 978 6.66 -29.88 -4.45
CA ASP A 978 7.44 -31.01 -3.98
C ASP A 978 8.95 -30.70 -3.82
N SER A 979 9.81 -31.71 -3.90
CA SER A 979 11.26 -31.61 -3.73
C SER A 979 11.96 -30.70 -4.76
N ILE A 980 11.36 -30.46 -5.92
CA ILE A 980 11.89 -29.52 -6.93
C ILE A 980 11.68 -28.08 -6.46
N MET A 981 10.46 -27.70 -6.04
CA MET A 981 10.22 -26.34 -5.51
C MET A 981 11.00 -26.07 -4.23
N HIS A 982 11.19 -27.11 -3.40
CA HIS A 982 11.92 -27.04 -2.14
C HIS A 982 13.45 -26.94 -2.31
N GLY A 983 13.98 -27.12 -3.52
CA GLY A 983 15.41 -27.09 -3.76
C GLY A 983 16.16 -28.24 -3.09
N ALA A 984 15.58 -29.45 -3.04
CA ALA A 984 16.19 -30.59 -2.34
C ALA A 984 17.60 -30.95 -2.84
N GLY A 985 17.88 -30.70 -4.13
CA GLY A 985 19.20 -30.86 -4.75
C GLY A 985 20.12 -29.63 -4.69
N ASN A 986 19.74 -28.61 -3.93
CA ASN A 986 20.40 -27.29 -3.86
C ASN A 986 20.30 -26.72 -2.43
N ASP A 987 20.87 -27.45 -1.47
CA ASP A 987 20.89 -27.11 -0.03
C ASP A 987 19.53 -26.82 0.64
N SER A 988 18.43 -27.33 0.06
CA SER A 988 17.05 -27.02 0.47
C SER A 988 16.72 -25.52 0.39
N ILE A 989 17.35 -24.80 -0.55
CA ILE A 989 17.02 -23.42 -0.88
C ILE A 989 15.93 -23.43 -1.96
N PRO A 990 14.71 -22.99 -1.68
CA PRO A 990 13.59 -23.12 -2.61
C PRO A 990 13.69 -22.12 -3.77
N ILE A 991 13.06 -22.45 -4.91
CA ILE A 991 13.11 -21.62 -6.14
C ILE A 991 12.61 -20.19 -5.87
N SER A 992 11.60 -20.03 -5.03
CA SER A 992 11.07 -18.72 -4.61
C SER A 992 12.10 -17.86 -3.88
N GLN A 993 12.99 -18.48 -3.09
CA GLN A 993 14.08 -17.79 -2.41
C GLN A 993 15.12 -17.30 -3.42
N HIS A 994 15.46 -18.07 -4.46
CA HIS A 994 16.32 -17.57 -5.54
C HIS A 994 15.70 -16.42 -6.33
N MET A 995 14.39 -16.47 -6.60
CA MET A 995 13.66 -15.35 -7.22
C MET A 995 13.68 -14.11 -6.31
N ALA A 996 13.52 -14.30 -5.00
CA ALA A 996 13.56 -13.22 -4.03
C ALA A 996 14.95 -12.61 -3.88
N GLU A 997 16.01 -13.42 -3.88
CA GLU A 997 17.40 -12.96 -3.90
C GLU A 997 17.70 -12.23 -5.21
N LYS A 998 17.35 -12.81 -6.37
CA LYS A 998 17.55 -12.21 -7.71
C LYS A 998 16.88 -10.85 -7.86
N TYR A 999 15.66 -10.69 -7.36
CA TYR A 999 14.82 -9.52 -7.64
C TYR A 999 14.52 -8.63 -6.43
N GLY A 1000 15.12 -8.91 -5.27
CA GLY A 1000 14.88 -8.16 -4.02
C GLY A 1000 13.44 -8.29 -3.52
N MET A 1001 12.81 -9.47 -3.71
CA MET A 1001 11.47 -9.80 -3.23
C MET A 1001 11.54 -10.37 -1.80
N THR A 1002 10.40 -10.69 -1.21
CA THR A 1002 10.28 -11.54 -0.01
C THR A 1002 9.68 -12.89 -0.40
N ALA A 1003 10.36 -13.99 -0.07
CA ALA A 1003 9.83 -15.34 -0.29
C ALA A 1003 9.25 -15.94 1.00
N HIS A 1004 8.15 -16.68 0.87
CA HIS A 1004 7.66 -17.60 1.88
C HIS A 1004 7.39 -18.97 1.24
N ASP A 1005 8.30 -19.92 1.47
CA ASP A 1005 8.15 -21.27 0.96
C ASP A 1005 7.36 -22.18 1.92
N TYR A 1006 6.45 -22.95 1.33
CA TYR A 1006 5.68 -24.00 1.97
C TYR A 1006 5.83 -25.35 1.27
N SER A 1007 6.65 -25.44 0.22
CA SER A 1007 6.95 -26.69 -0.48
C SER A 1007 7.66 -27.68 0.45
N VAL A 1008 7.49 -28.97 0.17
CA VAL A 1008 7.99 -30.04 1.04
C VAL A 1008 8.55 -31.18 0.19
N ASN A 1009 9.77 -31.61 0.51
CA ASN A 1009 10.41 -32.74 -0.15
C ASN A 1009 9.51 -34.00 -0.17
N GLY A 1010 9.23 -34.49 -1.38
CA GLY A 1010 8.45 -35.70 -1.60
C GLY A 1010 6.94 -35.55 -1.45
N ALA A 1011 6.41 -34.32 -1.48
CA ALA A 1011 4.97 -34.05 -1.44
C ALA A 1011 4.24 -34.49 -2.71
N THR A 1012 2.93 -34.74 -2.63
CA THR A 1012 2.06 -35.06 -3.77
C THR A 1012 0.91 -34.08 -3.90
N MET A 1013 0.45 -33.89 -5.14
CA MET A 1013 -0.72 -33.06 -5.45
C MET A 1013 -2.02 -33.78 -5.09
N GLY A 1014 -2.11 -35.08 -5.34
CA GLY A 1014 -3.15 -35.96 -4.80
C GLY A 1014 -2.79 -36.54 -3.43
N ILE A 1015 -3.76 -37.15 -2.73
CA ILE A 1015 -3.53 -37.79 -1.42
C ILE A 1015 -2.76 -39.11 -1.62
N TYR A 1016 -1.60 -39.21 -0.95
CA TYR A 1016 -0.85 -40.46 -0.81
C TYR A 1016 -0.44 -40.68 0.66
N SER A 1017 -0.67 -41.88 1.17
CA SER A 1017 -0.53 -42.18 2.61
C SER A 1017 0.89 -41.89 3.14
N GLY A 1018 0.97 -41.08 4.21
CA GLY A 1018 2.20 -40.82 4.96
C GLY A 1018 3.17 -39.82 4.31
N LYS A 1019 2.68 -38.96 3.41
CA LYS A 1019 3.46 -37.88 2.78
C LYS A 1019 2.76 -36.53 2.87
N SER A 1020 3.52 -35.46 2.63
CA SER A 1020 2.97 -34.10 2.56
C SER A 1020 2.07 -33.98 1.33
N HIS A 1021 0.98 -33.26 1.48
CA HIS A 1021 -0.02 -33.04 0.44
C HIS A 1021 -0.04 -31.55 0.08
N ILE A 1022 0.08 -31.21 -1.20
CA ILE A 1022 0.26 -29.81 -1.65
C ILE A 1022 -0.93 -28.91 -1.25
N PRO A 1023 -2.21 -29.34 -1.36
CA PRO A 1023 -3.34 -28.62 -0.77
C PRO A 1023 -3.19 -28.29 0.72
N ASP A 1024 -2.55 -29.14 1.54
CA ASP A 1024 -2.31 -28.83 2.96
C ASP A 1024 -1.23 -27.77 3.17
N GLN A 1025 -0.25 -27.66 2.26
CA GLN A 1025 0.72 -26.56 2.26
C GLN A 1025 -0.01 -25.22 2.06
N VAL A 1026 -0.98 -25.18 1.13
CA VAL A 1026 -1.84 -24.02 0.89
C VAL A 1026 -2.71 -23.70 2.11
N ARG A 1027 -3.36 -24.71 2.73
CA ARG A 1027 -4.16 -24.53 3.95
C ARG A 1027 -3.31 -23.91 5.08
N ARG A 1028 -2.10 -24.43 5.29
CA ARG A 1028 -1.17 -23.94 6.31
C ARG A 1028 -0.72 -22.51 6.03
N ALA A 1029 -0.41 -22.17 4.79
CA ALA A 1029 -0.02 -20.82 4.41
C ALA A 1029 -1.16 -19.79 4.63
N ALA A 1030 -2.41 -20.20 4.44
CA ALA A 1030 -3.58 -19.35 4.66
C ALA A 1030 -3.72 -18.88 6.13
N GLU A 1031 -3.22 -19.64 7.11
CA GLU A 1031 -3.25 -19.27 8.53
C GLU A 1031 -2.38 -18.04 8.86
N TYR A 1032 -1.36 -17.76 8.06
CA TYR A 1032 -0.43 -16.65 8.28
C TYR A 1032 -0.87 -15.33 7.64
N HIS A 1033 -1.94 -15.34 6.83
CA HIS A 1033 -2.55 -14.16 6.22
C HIS A 1033 -1.59 -13.22 5.44
N TYR A 1034 -0.52 -13.76 4.86
CA TYR A 1034 0.34 -13.02 3.94
C TYR A 1034 -0.44 -12.48 2.73
N GLN A 1035 0.02 -11.38 2.14
CA GLN A 1035 -0.54 -10.79 0.91
C GLN A 1035 0.53 -10.84 -0.19
N PRO A 1036 0.63 -11.96 -0.92
CA PRO A 1036 1.63 -12.11 -1.98
C PRO A 1036 1.26 -11.37 -3.26
N ASP A 1037 2.29 -10.91 -3.97
CA ASP A 1037 2.18 -10.43 -5.35
C ASP A 1037 2.20 -11.57 -6.36
N PHE A 1038 2.78 -12.73 -6.03
CA PHE A 1038 2.85 -13.93 -6.89
C PHE A 1038 2.75 -15.22 -6.07
N ILE A 1039 2.25 -16.29 -6.71
CA ILE A 1039 2.24 -17.64 -6.14
C ILE A 1039 2.83 -18.61 -7.17
N LEU A 1040 3.84 -19.38 -6.76
CA LEU A 1040 4.39 -20.50 -7.52
C LEU A 1040 3.77 -21.80 -7.01
N ILE A 1041 3.38 -22.69 -7.92
CA ILE A 1041 2.91 -24.04 -7.59
C ILE A 1041 3.47 -25.07 -8.56
N ASN A 1042 3.84 -26.24 -8.05
CA ASN A 1042 4.34 -27.39 -8.81
C ASN A 1042 3.76 -28.68 -8.21
N GLY A 1043 3.80 -29.77 -8.96
CA GLY A 1043 3.56 -31.13 -8.50
C GLY A 1043 3.33 -32.07 -9.68
N GLY A 1044 3.38 -33.38 -9.44
CA GLY A 1044 3.22 -34.41 -10.49
C GLY A 1044 4.33 -35.44 -10.49
N THR A 1045 5.58 -35.02 -10.26
CA THR A 1045 6.77 -35.90 -10.25
C THR A 1045 6.62 -37.02 -9.20
N ASN A 1046 6.28 -36.63 -7.98
CA ASN A 1046 6.00 -37.57 -6.89
C ASN A 1046 4.68 -38.33 -7.06
N ASP A 1047 3.65 -37.70 -7.63
CA ASP A 1047 2.34 -38.31 -7.88
C ASP A 1047 2.45 -39.50 -8.85
N MET A 1048 3.16 -39.29 -9.96
CA MET A 1048 3.50 -40.31 -10.95
C MET A 1048 4.25 -41.48 -10.30
N PHE A 1049 5.37 -41.21 -9.62
CA PHE A 1049 6.22 -42.26 -9.02
C PHE A 1049 5.47 -43.08 -7.96
N ARG A 1050 4.50 -42.48 -7.26
CA ARG A 1050 3.71 -43.11 -6.21
C ARG A 1050 2.41 -43.76 -6.72
N GLY A 1051 2.10 -43.65 -8.01
CA GLY A 1051 0.91 -44.23 -8.61
C GLY A 1051 -0.40 -43.54 -8.20
N VAL A 1052 -0.36 -42.23 -7.90
CA VAL A 1052 -1.56 -41.41 -7.72
C VAL A 1052 -2.34 -41.39 -9.03
N SER A 1053 -3.65 -41.64 -8.98
CA SER A 1053 -4.46 -41.64 -10.21
C SER A 1053 -4.59 -40.24 -10.80
N LEU A 1054 -4.58 -40.13 -12.13
CA LEU A 1054 -4.55 -38.83 -12.81
C LEU A 1054 -5.81 -37.99 -12.53
N GLY A 1055 -6.98 -38.63 -12.40
CA GLY A 1055 -8.30 -37.97 -12.31
C GLY A 1055 -8.81 -37.45 -13.65
N ASP A 1056 -9.95 -36.77 -13.63
CA ASP A 1056 -10.54 -36.09 -14.80
C ASP A 1056 -10.70 -34.59 -14.51
N ILE A 1057 -10.59 -33.74 -15.56
CA ILE A 1057 -10.93 -32.32 -15.47
C ILE A 1057 -12.40 -32.15 -15.86
N GLN A 1058 -13.22 -31.62 -14.95
CA GLN A 1058 -14.60 -31.24 -15.26
C GLN A 1058 -14.66 -29.88 -15.99
N SER A 1059 -15.72 -29.59 -16.74
CA SER A 1059 -15.86 -28.29 -17.43
C SER A 1059 -16.13 -27.09 -16.49
N GLY A 1060 -16.42 -27.36 -15.23
CA GLY A 1060 -16.48 -26.38 -14.14
C GLY A 1060 -15.73 -26.92 -12.92
N PHE A 1061 -15.84 -26.26 -11.77
CA PHE A 1061 -15.31 -26.77 -10.51
C PHE A 1061 -16.40 -26.74 -9.43
N ASP A 1062 -16.62 -27.89 -8.80
CA ASP A 1062 -17.55 -28.05 -7.66
C ASP A 1062 -16.78 -28.76 -6.54
N LYS A 1063 -16.50 -28.04 -5.46
CA LYS A 1063 -15.72 -28.57 -4.33
C LYS A 1063 -16.42 -29.76 -3.63
N SER A 1064 -17.73 -29.92 -3.78
CA SER A 1064 -18.46 -31.06 -3.23
C SER A 1064 -18.30 -32.35 -4.06
N GLN A 1065 -17.93 -32.23 -5.34
CA GLN A 1065 -17.74 -33.35 -6.27
C GLN A 1065 -16.26 -33.65 -6.54
N THR A 1066 -15.37 -32.65 -6.45
CA THR A 1066 -13.93 -32.84 -6.58
C THR A 1066 -13.29 -33.33 -5.27
N THR A 1067 -12.60 -34.47 -5.32
CA THR A 1067 -11.81 -35.01 -4.19
C THR A 1067 -10.31 -34.78 -4.40
N GLU A 1068 -9.56 -34.87 -3.29
CA GLU A 1068 -8.10 -34.68 -3.25
C GLU A 1068 -7.35 -35.99 -3.60
N ASP A 1069 -8.04 -37.10 -3.89
CA ASP A 1069 -7.44 -38.44 -4.09
C ASP A 1069 -6.76 -38.63 -5.46
N THR A 1070 -6.87 -37.65 -6.36
CA THR A 1070 -6.36 -37.69 -7.73
C THR A 1070 -5.46 -36.49 -8.01
N TYR A 1071 -4.53 -36.61 -8.95
CA TYR A 1071 -3.65 -35.51 -9.33
C TYR A 1071 -4.44 -34.27 -9.78
N SER A 1072 -5.37 -34.44 -10.73
CA SER A 1072 -6.21 -33.34 -11.23
C SER A 1072 -7.07 -32.74 -10.13
N GLY A 1073 -7.77 -33.57 -9.35
CA GLY A 1073 -8.68 -33.10 -8.31
C GLY A 1073 -7.97 -32.41 -7.15
N GLY A 1074 -6.82 -32.93 -6.72
CA GLY A 1074 -5.94 -32.27 -5.75
C GLY A 1074 -5.42 -30.92 -6.26
N PHE A 1075 -5.03 -30.83 -7.54
CA PHE A 1075 -4.57 -29.57 -8.12
C PHE A 1075 -5.69 -28.53 -8.24
N GLU A 1076 -6.87 -28.93 -8.72
CA GLU A 1076 -8.05 -28.05 -8.77
C GLU A 1076 -8.40 -27.52 -7.36
N ILE A 1077 -8.23 -28.33 -6.32
CA ILE A 1077 -8.50 -27.92 -4.94
C ILE A 1077 -7.39 -27.01 -4.39
N ALA A 1078 -6.12 -27.27 -4.70
CA ALA A 1078 -5.03 -26.35 -4.36
C ALA A 1078 -5.27 -24.96 -4.98
N LEU A 1079 -5.66 -24.91 -6.26
CA LEU A 1079 -6.00 -23.66 -6.94
C LEU A 1079 -7.26 -23.01 -6.37
N TRP A 1080 -8.32 -23.76 -6.07
CA TRP A 1080 -9.50 -23.25 -5.37
C TRP A 1080 -9.16 -22.65 -4.00
N LEU A 1081 -8.32 -23.31 -3.20
CA LEU A 1081 -7.84 -22.81 -1.91
C LEU A 1081 -7.05 -21.51 -2.09
N ILE A 1082 -6.09 -21.50 -3.03
CA ILE A 1082 -5.30 -20.31 -3.38
C ILE A 1082 -6.24 -19.16 -3.77
N ARG A 1083 -7.21 -19.37 -4.66
CA ARG A 1083 -8.16 -18.33 -5.09
C ARG A 1083 -9.13 -17.90 -3.98
N SER A 1084 -9.43 -18.77 -3.02
CA SER A 1084 -10.29 -18.46 -1.87
C SER A 1084 -9.61 -17.53 -0.86
N VAL A 1085 -8.28 -17.58 -0.76
CA VAL A 1085 -7.46 -16.81 0.20
C VAL A 1085 -6.81 -15.58 -0.47
N TRP A 1086 -6.19 -15.79 -1.63
CA TRP A 1086 -5.42 -14.80 -2.39
C TRP A 1086 -6.09 -14.50 -3.74
N GLN A 1087 -7.20 -13.77 -3.66
CA GLN A 1087 -7.98 -13.36 -4.82
C GLN A 1087 -7.14 -12.46 -5.74
N ASN A 1088 -7.21 -12.71 -7.06
CA ASN A 1088 -6.51 -11.96 -8.11
C ASN A 1088 -4.96 -11.92 -8.04
N VAL A 1089 -4.31 -12.77 -7.23
CA VAL A 1089 -2.85 -12.94 -7.30
C VAL A 1089 -2.48 -13.81 -8.52
N PRO A 1090 -1.48 -13.45 -9.36
CA PRO A 1090 -0.98 -14.32 -10.42
C PRO A 1090 -0.44 -15.62 -9.82
N VAL A 1091 -0.97 -16.74 -10.30
CA VAL A 1091 -0.49 -18.09 -9.97
C VAL A 1091 0.28 -18.59 -11.18
N ILE A 1092 1.48 -19.12 -10.95
CA ILE A 1092 2.35 -19.70 -11.98
C ILE A 1092 2.51 -21.18 -11.64
N PHE A 1093 2.01 -22.04 -12.52
CA PHE A 1093 2.31 -23.46 -12.48
C PHE A 1093 3.70 -23.69 -13.08
N VAL A 1094 4.59 -24.34 -12.33
CA VAL A 1094 5.92 -24.73 -12.79
C VAL A 1094 5.89 -26.21 -13.14
N ARG A 1095 5.86 -26.55 -14.43
CA ARG A 1095 5.97 -27.94 -14.90
C ARG A 1095 7.45 -28.32 -14.89
N ALA A 1096 7.79 -29.41 -14.20
CA ALA A 1096 9.17 -29.89 -14.12
C ALA A 1096 9.73 -30.28 -15.50
N HIS A 1097 11.06 -30.23 -15.64
CA HIS A 1097 11.81 -30.77 -16.77
C HIS A 1097 11.59 -32.29 -16.96
N ASN A 1098 12.10 -32.88 -18.06
CA ASN A 1098 12.13 -34.35 -18.19
C ASN A 1098 13.13 -34.91 -17.17
N THR A 1099 12.61 -35.65 -16.19
CA THR A 1099 13.37 -36.15 -15.02
C THR A 1099 13.94 -37.55 -15.20
N ASN A 1100 13.68 -38.21 -16.33
CA ASN A 1100 14.06 -39.60 -16.58
C ASN A 1100 13.54 -40.58 -15.49
N LEU A 1101 12.42 -40.24 -14.84
CA LEU A 1101 11.76 -41.00 -13.77
C LEU A 1101 10.60 -41.86 -14.30
N GLY A 1102 10.93 -42.86 -15.11
CA GLY A 1102 9.96 -43.84 -15.59
C GLY A 1102 9.98 -43.94 -17.11
N ASN A 1103 8.93 -43.43 -17.77
CA ASN A 1103 8.90 -43.29 -19.22
C ASN A 1103 8.36 -41.91 -19.60
N ASP A 1104 8.93 -41.29 -20.65
CA ASP A 1104 8.54 -39.96 -21.19
C ASP A 1104 7.02 -39.83 -21.33
N ALA A 1105 6.33 -40.85 -21.86
CA ALA A 1105 4.89 -40.80 -22.04
C ALA A 1105 4.10 -40.59 -20.73
N THR A 1106 4.60 -41.08 -19.58
CA THR A 1106 3.94 -40.89 -18.28
C THR A 1106 4.26 -39.51 -17.69
N GLU A 1107 5.52 -39.06 -17.79
CA GLU A 1107 5.91 -37.71 -17.37
C GLU A 1107 5.13 -36.64 -18.17
N ARG A 1108 5.09 -36.81 -19.50
CA ARG A 1108 4.31 -36.00 -20.43
C ARG A 1108 2.83 -36.00 -20.05
N THR A 1109 2.22 -37.16 -19.77
CA THR A 1109 0.81 -37.25 -19.37
C THR A 1109 0.48 -36.44 -18.12
N PHE A 1110 1.32 -36.52 -17.07
CA PHE A 1110 1.10 -35.73 -15.85
C PHE A 1110 1.41 -34.24 -16.06
N GLY A 1111 2.44 -33.91 -16.84
CA GLY A 1111 2.82 -32.55 -17.17
C GLY A 1111 1.75 -31.82 -18.00
N GLU A 1112 1.31 -32.42 -19.10
CA GLU A 1112 0.21 -31.92 -19.94
C GLU A 1112 -1.06 -31.76 -19.13
N ARG A 1113 -1.41 -32.73 -18.26
CA ARG A 1113 -2.55 -32.59 -17.35
C ARG A 1113 -2.41 -31.41 -16.38
N GLY A 1114 -1.20 -31.17 -15.88
CA GLY A 1114 -0.92 -30.00 -15.03
C GLY A 1114 -1.18 -28.69 -15.78
N LEU A 1115 -0.76 -28.61 -17.05
CA LEU A 1115 -1.02 -27.46 -17.93
C LEU A 1115 -2.51 -27.28 -18.22
N GLU A 1116 -3.26 -28.35 -18.52
CA GLU A 1116 -4.71 -28.30 -18.73
C GLU A 1116 -5.45 -27.73 -17.49
N VAL A 1117 -5.05 -28.14 -16.28
CA VAL A 1117 -5.61 -27.60 -15.02
C VAL A 1117 -5.19 -26.13 -14.85
N ALA A 1118 -3.93 -25.79 -15.08
CA ALA A 1118 -3.42 -24.43 -14.95
C ALA A 1118 -4.15 -23.46 -15.91
N GLU A 1119 -4.35 -23.85 -17.17
CA GLU A 1119 -5.08 -23.10 -18.19
C GLU A 1119 -6.55 -22.89 -17.79
N LYS A 1120 -7.26 -23.95 -17.38
CA LYS A 1120 -8.65 -23.87 -16.90
C LYS A 1120 -8.83 -22.84 -15.77
N TRP A 1121 -7.84 -22.72 -14.89
CA TRP A 1121 -7.84 -21.80 -13.74
C TRP A 1121 -7.19 -20.44 -14.03
N HIS A 1122 -6.86 -20.18 -15.30
CA HIS A 1122 -6.18 -18.97 -15.78
C HIS A 1122 -4.92 -18.65 -14.95
N CYS A 1123 -4.07 -19.66 -14.79
CA CYS A 1123 -2.72 -19.52 -14.25
C CYS A 1123 -1.73 -19.31 -15.39
N GLY A 1124 -0.64 -18.60 -15.12
CA GLY A 1124 0.54 -18.67 -16.00
C GLY A 1124 1.18 -20.05 -15.89
N SER A 1125 1.91 -20.49 -16.91
CA SER A 1125 2.62 -21.77 -16.90
C SER A 1125 4.08 -21.57 -17.32
N ALA A 1126 4.99 -21.93 -16.43
CA ALA A 1126 6.41 -22.06 -16.72
C ALA A 1126 6.69 -23.53 -17.07
N ASP A 1127 6.71 -23.84 -18.36
CA ASP A 1127 6.93 -25.20 -18.85
C ASP A 1127 8.42 -25.46 -19.09
N ILE A 1128 9.07 -26.13 -18.14
CA ILE A 1128 10.49 -26.47 -18.28
C ILE A 1128 10.68 -27.67 -19.22
N TYR A 1129 9.68 -28.53 -19.36
CA TYR A 1129 9.74 -29.80 -20.08
C TYR A 1129 9.82 -29.61 -21.61
N ASP A 1130 8.82 -28.94 -22.18
CA ASP A 1130 8.73 -28.71 -23.63
C ASP A 1130 9.17 -27.27 -23.99
N GLY A 1131 9.31 -26.37 -23.00
CA GLY A 1131 9.73 -24.98 -23.20
C GLY A 1131 11.24 -24.71 -22.99
N THR A 1132 12.03 -25.70 -22.57
CA THR A 1132 13.49 -25.55 -22.41
C THR A 1132 14.26 -26.75 -22.96
N ALA A 1133 15.59 -26.66 -23.02
CA ALA A 1133 16.46 -27.76 -23.43
C ALA A 1133 16.78 -28.76 -22.30
N MET A 1134 16.20 -28.62 -21.10
CA MET A 1134 16.52 -29.46 -19.95
C MET A 1134 15.87 -30.85 -20.07
N ASN A 1135 16.62 -31.82 -20.61
CA ASN A 1135 16.18 -33.21 -20.71
C ASN A 1135 17.21 -34.18 -20.09
N CYS A 1136 16.87 -34.79 -18.95
CA CYS A 1136 17.76 -35.72 -18.25
C CYS A 1136 17.76 -37.16 -18.79
N GLU A 1137 17.11 -37.43 -19.93
CA GLU A 1137 17.45 -38.58 -20.77
C GLU A 1137 18.86 -38.44 -21.38
N ASP A 1138 19.33 -37.21 -21.63
CA ASP A 1138 20.74 -36.96 -21.92
C ASP A 1138 21.53 -36.93 -20.60
N GLN A 1139 22.32 -37.98 -20.39
CA GLN A 1139 23.18 -38.12 -19.22
C GLN A 1139 24.10 -36.90 -19.00
N LYS A 1140 24.53 -36.19 -20.07
CA LYS A 1140 25.35 -34.98 -19.92
C LYS A 1140 24.57 -33.83 -19.28
N LEU A 1141 23.29 -33.69 -19.61
CA LEU A 1141 22.43 -32.67 -19.01
C LEU A 1141 22.05 -33.06 -17.58
N ALA A 1142 21.78 -34.34 -17.32
CA ALA A 1142 21.61 -34.85 -15.96
C ALA A 1142 22.84 -34.58 -15.07
N ASP A 1143 24.03 -34.96 -15.56
CA ASP A 1143 25.30 -34.78 -14.85
C ASP A 1143 25.67 -33.30 -14.63
N ARG A 1144 25.33 -32.40 -15.57
CA ARG A 1144 25.62 -30.97 -15.43
C ARG A 1144 24.62 -30.21 -14.56
N TYR A 1145 23.33 -30.49 -14.68
CA TYR A 1145 22.27 -29.62 -14.15
C TYR A 1145 21.46 -30.20 -12.99
N THR A 1146 21.70 -31.44 -12.57
CA THR A 1146 21.02 -32.06 -11.41
C THR A 1146 21.97 -32.45 -10.27
N TYR A 1147 21.43 -32.83 -9.13
CA TYR A 1147 22.17 -33.07 -7.89
C TYR A 1147 22.97 -34.39 -7.90
N PRO A 1148 24.30 -34.36 -7.65
CA PRO A 1148 25.11 -35.58 -7.49
C PRO A 1148 24.80 -36.25 -6.15
N ASN A 1149 24.10 -37.37 -6.17
CA ASN A 1149 23.63 -38.02 -4.96
C ASN A 1149 24.78 -38.83 -4.27
N PRO A 1150 25.21 -38.46 -3.05
CA PRO A 1150 26.34 -39.12 -2.37
C PRO A 1150 26.05 -40.59 -2.05
N ASP A 1151 24.81 -40.92 -1.70
CA ASP A 1151 24.37 -42.28 -1.35
C ASP A 1151 24.31 -43.21 -2.58
N HIS A 1152 24.33 -42.66 -3.79
CA HIS A 1152 24.35 -43.38 -5.06
C HIS A 1152 25.68 -43.23 -5.82
N ASN A 1153 26.80 -43.19 -5.08
CA ASN A 1153 28.16 -43.14 -5.64
C ASN A 1153 28.35 -41.90 -6.55
N TYR A 1154 27.82 -40.75 -6.10
CA TYR A 1154 27.82 -39.47 -6.82
C TYR A 1154 27.16 -39.49 -8.20
N ARG A 1155 26.28 -40.48 -8.47
CA ARG A 1155 25.41 -40.42 -9.66
C ARG A 1155 24.40 -39.30 -9.49
N HIS A 1156 24.23 -38.52 -10.53
CA HIS A 1156 23.24 -37.47 -10.57
C HIS A 1156 21.84 -38.06 -10.61
N ASP A 1157 20.93 -37.57 -9.76
CA ASP A 1157 19.64 -38.23 -9.58
C ASP A 1157 18.64 -37.98 -10.72
N SER A 1158 18.92 -37.03 -11.61
CA SER A 1158 18.06 -36.62 -12.74
C SER A 1158 16.73 -35.95 -12.33
N ILE A 1159 16.46 -35.80 -11.04
CA ILE A 1159 15.18 -35.27 -10.52
C ILE A 1159 15.33 -33.83 -10.04
N HIS A 1160 16.38 -33.57 -9.27
CA HIS A 1160 16.52 -32.36 -8.50
C HIS A 1160 17.55 -31.46 -9.17
N PRO A 1161 17.14 -30.32 -9.77
CA PRO A 1161 18.08 -29.36 -10.30
C PRO A 1161 19.06 -28.93 -9.21
N ASN A 1162 20.33 -28.85 -9.60
CA ASN A 1162 21.35 -28.19 -8.79
C ASN A 1162 21.23 -26.66 -8.97
N ALA A 1163 22.14 -25.90 -8.35
CA ALA A 1163 22.18 -24.45 -8.46
C ALA A 1163 22.12 -23.95 -9.92
N LEU A 1164 22.92 -24.55 -10.80
CA LEU A 1164 23.01 -24.20 -12.22
C LEU A 1164 21.74 -24.59 -12.98
N GLY A 1165 21.15 -25.76 -12.72
CA GLY A 1165 19.88 -26.17 -13.33
C GLY A 1165 18.72 -25.20 -13.07
N TYR A 1166 18.64 -24.63 -11.86
CA TYR A 1166 17.66 -23.58 -11.58
C TYR A 1166 17.97 -22.26 -12.32
N ALA A 1167 19.24 -21.87 -12.36
CA ALA A 1167 19.71 -20.63 -13.00
C ALA A 1167 19.48 -20.64 -14.53
N THR A 1168 19.78 -21.75 -15.19
CA THR A 1168 19.75 -21.87 -16.67
C THR A 1168 18.34 -22.10 -17.21
N PHE A 1169 17.48 -22.82 -16.50
CA PHE A 1169 16.20 -23.29 -17.06
C PHE A 1169 14.96 -22.83 -16.29
N TYR A 1170 14.94 -22.95 -14.96
CA TYR A 1170 13.74 -22.66 -14.16
C TYR A 1170 13.47 -21.16 -13.99
N ILE A 1171 14.48 -20.42 -13.52
CA ILE A 1171 14.36 -18.98 -13.24
C ILE A 1171 13.99 -18.19 -14.52
N PRO A 1172 14.66 -18.39 -15.68
CA PRO A 1172 14.33 -17.72 -16.94
C PRO A 1172 12.91 -17.96 -17.45
N MET A 1173 12.35 -19.14 -17.22
CA MET A 1173 10.97 -19.43 -17.63
C MET A 1173 9.94 -18.83 -16.66
N ILE A 1174 10.21 -18.88 -15.34
CA ILE A 1174 9.32 -18.31 -14.32
C ILE A 1174 9.28 -16.77 -14.43
N GLU A 1175 10.42 -16.12 -14.63
CA GLU A 1175 10.49 -14.66 -14.77
C GLU A 1175 9.80 -14.16 -16.04
N GLN A 1176 9.84 -14.90 -17.15
CA GLN A 1176 9.12 -14.54 -18.38
C GLN A 1176 7.61 -14.48 -18.12
N VAL A 1177 7.06 -15.47 -17.40
CA VAL A 1177 5.65 -15.50 -17.00
C VAL A 1177 5.32 -14.40 -15.99
N MET A 1178 6.21 -14.11 -15.04
CA MET A 1178 6.04 -12.97 -14.12
C MET A 1178 6.01 -11.63 -14.86
N ALA A 1179 6.92 -11.41 -15.82
CA ALA A 1179 7.02 -10.17 -16.59
C ALA A 1179 5.75 -9.91 -17.41
N MET A 1180 5.15 -10.95 -18.01
CA MET A 1180 3.85 -10.84 -18.67
C MET A 1180 2.76 -10.41 -17.67
N ALA A 1181 2.68 -11.09 -16.51
CA ALA A 1181 1.69 -10.80 -15.47
C ALA A 1181 1.84 -9.41 -14.81
N VAL A 1182 3.01 -8.76 -14.92
CA VAL A 1182 3.25 -7.38 -14.48
C VAL A 1182 2.85 -6.36 -15.55
N ASN A 1183 3.14 -6.63 -16.83
CA ASN A 1183 2.88 -5.69 -17.92
C ASN A 1183 1.39 -5.62 -18.34
N ASP A 1184 0.59 -6.64 -17.99
CA ASP A 1184 -0.87 -6.66 -18.19
C ASP A 1184 -1.67 -5.92 -17.08
N ARG A 1185 -0.99 -5.19 -16.17
CA ARG A 1185 -1.59 -4.45 -15.03
C ARG A 1185 -1.34 -2.95 -15.08
#